data_AF-A0AAE1XF48-F1
#
_entry.id   AF-A0AAE1XF48-F1
#
_cell.length_a   1.000
_cell.length_b   1.000
_cell.length_c   1.000
_cell.angle_alpha   90.00
_cell.angle_beta   90.00
_cell.angle_gamma   90.00
#
_symmetry.space_group_name_H-M   'P 1'
#
loop_
_entity.id
_entity.type
_entity.pdbx_description
1 polymer ?
#
loop_
_entity_poly.entity_id
_entity_poly.type
_entity_poly.pdbx_seq_one_letter_code
_entity_poly.pdbx_strand_id
1 'polypeptide(L)'
;MAKAFPSTIIALLSMIFICSSAFAESGNSPFIVAHKRVSLRKLNSDLERVSVSVDIYNAGSLMLVIDCVLFVILCEDSTAYDVTLTDDSWAEEVFDSVIGNTSKTWERLESGSLASHSFELESKVKTVYYGAPALITYRIPTKLKLQEAYSTPILPLRILSEPTGDTKIEIRLLAKYGSHVSVVLLIILFAQSRRLRSSPPPPSNSITIPYLTALTTYFSYGLLFAFGQLRDFFRKILDWWSKSNLQGYAPICLGLEDFYIRRLYLRIQDCFNRPISSSPDAWFDVVERISNDNNKTLKRTTRVTRCLNLGSYNYLGFAAADEYCTPRVIESLKQFFPSTCSTRVDGGTTTLHAELEECVANFVGKPAAVVFGMGYVTNSAILPVLMGKGSLIISDSLNHNSIVNGARGSGATVRVFQHNTPSHLEKVLREQIAEGQPRTHRPWKKIMVVVEGIYSMEGELCKLPEIVSICKKYKAYVYLDEAHSIGAVGKTGRGVCELLGVDTADVDIMMGTFTKSFGSCGGYIAGSKELIQYLKYTCPAHLYATSISPPAAQQIISSIKVILGEDGSSRGAQKLAKIRENSNFFRSELQKMGFEVLGDNDSPVMPIMLYNPAKIPAFSRECLRRNVAVVTVAFPATPLLLARARICISAAHTREDLVKALEVISSVGDLVGIGYNGDSVLGGVSPRWARLLRFHFMESLQESISKQAFDTPLYRFNIPNLRVGTLDSLLALSDDLLKSNSFIEGVSHKIRRQIEELERVSGVVSSSLTVDGVPVDSYLTRFVWDDAKYPTMSPLREIVDGIHAQIAKIEDDLKVRVAEYNNVRSQLNTINRKQAGSLAVRDLSNLVKPEDIISSEHLTTLVAIVSKYSQKDWLSSYETLTTYVSSKKLHEDNEYALYTVTLFSRDADNFRLRPENFQ
;
A
#
# COMPACT_ATOMS: atom_id res chain seq x y z
N MET A 1 14.93 9.93 46.33
CA MET A 1 15.87 10.52 45.35
C MET A 1 15.31 10.41 43.93
N ALA A 2 14.08 10.89 43.71
CA ALA A 2 13.32 10.71 42.49
C ALA A 2 12.62 12.03 42.17
N LYS A 3 13.16 12.84 41.24
CA LYS A 3 12.46 13.97 40.61
C LYS A 3 13.17 14.64 39.41
N ALA A 4 14.24 14.08 38.84
CA ALA A 4 14.99 14.76 37.76
C ALA A 4 15.42 13.85 36.57
N PHE A 5 14.69 12.77 36.28
CA PHE A 5 15.05 11.81 35.22
C PHE A 5 14.34 11.91 33.84
N PRO A 6 13.18 12.60 33.65
CA PRO A 6 12.52 12.58 32.35
C PRO A 6 13.05 13.62 31.34
N SER A 7 13.61 14.75 31.80
CA SER A 7 14.11 15.80 30.91
C SER A 7 15.41 15.42 30.20
N THR A 8 16.27 14.63 30.85
CA THR A 8 17.54 14.17 30.29
C THR A 8 17.34 13.14 29.19
N ILE A 9 16.31 12.28 29.26
CA ILE A 9 15.99 11.30 28.20
C ILE A 9 15.39 12.01 26.98
N ILE A 10 14.55 13.03 27.20
CA ILE A 10 13.99 13.84 26.11
C ILE A 10 15.10 14.68 25.47
N ALA A 11 16.01 15.27 26.25
CA ALA A 11 17.18 15.97 25.74
C ALA A 11 18.18 15.04 25.04
N LEU A 12 18.35 13.80 25.50
CA LEU A 12 19.18 12.79 24.84
C LEU A 12 18.53 12.33 23.52
N LEU A 13 17.20 12.14 23.48
CA LEU A 13 16.45 11.86 22.26
C LEU A 13 16.51 13.04 21.27
N SER A 14 16.47 14.28 21.78
CA SER A 14 16.64 15.50 20.99
C SER A 14 18.06 15.62 20.43
N MET A 15 19.07 15.34 21.25
CA MET A 15 20.48 15.30 20.84
C MET A 15 20.76 14.13 19.88
N ILE A 16 20.08 12.99 19.99
CA ILE A 16 20.20 11.86 19.05
C ILE A 16 19.55 12.19 17.70
N PHE A 17 18.48 13.00 17.68
CA PHE A 17 17.89 13.54 16.46
C PHE A 17 18.74 14.65 15.80
N ILE A 18 19.57 15.37 16.58
CA ILE A 18 20.46 16.42 16.08
C ILE A 18 21.87 15.87 15.72
N CYS A 19 22.36 14.83 16.40
CA CYS A 19 23.67 14.22 16.12
C CYS A 19 23.62 13.14 15.03
N SER A 20 22.44 12.73 14.52
CA SER A 20 22.36 11.86 13.34
C SER A 20 22.55 12.59 12.01
N SER A 21 22.78 13.92 12.03
CA SER A 21 23.01 14.74 10.83
C SER A 21 24.49 15.00 10.53
N ALA A 22 25.41 14.31 11.22
CA ALA A 22 26.84 14.41 10.95
C ALA A 22 27.38 13.00 10.65
N PHE A 23 27.94 12.83 9.46
CA PHE A 23 28.67 11.66 8.97
C PHE A 23 27.82 10.50 8.43
N ALA A 24 27.36 10.67 7.19
CA ALA A 24 27.26 9.59 6.22
C ALA A 24 27.35 10.17 4.80
N GLU A 25 28.55 10.13 4.21
CA GLU A 25 28.78 10.30 2.78
C GLU A 25 29.59 9.08 2.26
N SER A 26 29.02 8.41 1.27
CA SER A 26 29.58 8.11 -0.07
C SER A 26 29.95 6.68 -0.46
N GLY A 27 29.48 6.28 -1.66
CA GLY A 27 29.90 5.07 -2.36
C GLY A 27 29.17 4.61 -3.65
N ASN A 28 28.54 5.40 -4.52
CA ASN A 28 28.12 4.92 -5.86
C ASN A 28 28.79 5.74 -6.95
N SER A 29 29.67 5.05 -7.66
CA SER A 29 30.22 5.45 -8.94
C SER A 29 29.22 5.16 -10.08
N PRO A 30 29.28 5.92 -11.19
CA PRO A 30 28.47 5.66 -12.37
C PRO A 30 28.84 4.32 -13.06
N PHE A 31 27.90 3.67 -13.78
CA PHE A 31 28.12 2.37 -14.44
C PHE A 31 27.50 2.31 -15.85
N ILE A 32 28.09 1.46 -16.73
CA ILE A 32 27.69 1.25 -18.12
C ILE A 32 27.03 -0.13 -18.25
N VAL A 33 25.92 -0.20 -18.99
CA VAL A 33 25.24 -1.45 -19.35
C VAL A 33 25.48 -1.73 -20.83
N ALA A 34 25.95 -2.93 -21.16
CA ALA A 34 26.17 -3.34 -22.54
C ALA A 34 25.45 -4.66 -22.85
N HIS A 35 24.88 -4.75 -24.05
CA HIS A 35 24.13 -5.90 -24.53
C HIS A 35 24.59 -6.30 -25.93
N LYS A 36 25.26 -7.45 -26.06
CA LYS A 36 25.66 -8.05 -27.34
C LYS A 36 24.58 -9.02 -27.83
N ARG A 37 24.08 -8.82 -29.06
CA ARG A 37 23.20 -9.76 -29.78
C ARG A 37 23.95 -10.31 -30.97
N VAL A 38 23.81 -11.61 -31.17
CA VAL A 38 24.32 -12.32 -32.35
C VAL A 38 23.15 -13.02 -32.99
N SER A 39 22.94 -12.79 -34.29
CA SER A 39 21.88 -13.43 -35.07
C SER A 39 22.46 -14.02 -36.34
N LEU A 40 22.11 -15.29 -36.60
CA LEU A 40 22.59 -16.02 -37.76
C LEU A 40 21.57 -15.86 -38.91
N ARG A 41 22.04 -15.44 -40.08
CA ARG A 41 21.26 -15.46 -41.32
C ARG A 41 21.90 -16.43 -42.31
N LYS A 42 21.13 -17.46 -42.67
CA LYS A 42 21.50 -18.40 -43.73
C LYS A 42 21.10 -17.82 -45.08
N LEU A 43 22.05 -17.66 -45.99
CA LEU A 43 21.79 -17.29 -47.38
C LEU A 43 21.65 -18.56 -48.24
N ASN A 44 21.06 -18.43 -49.44
CA ASN A 44 20.78 -19.56 -50.33
C ASN A 44 22.03 -20.17 -50.99
N SER A 45 23.19 -19.52 -50.87
CA SER A 45 24.51 -20.07 -51.20
C SER A 45 25.16 -20.62 -49.92
N ASP A 46 26.08 -21.58 -50.01
CA ASP A 46 26.77 -22.29 -48.91
C ASP A 46 27.54 -21.43 -47.86
N LEU A 47 27.27 -20.12 -47.79
CA LEU A 47 27.86 -19.10 -46.92
C LEU A 47 26.86 -18.73 -45.80
N GLU A 48 27.36 -18.70 -44.56
CA GLU A 48 26.60 -18.25 -43.38
C GLU A 48 27.04 -16.83 -43.00
N ARG A 49 26.08 -15.91 -42.85
CA ARG A 49 26.33 -14.56 -42.34
C ARG A 49 25.89 -14.43 -40.89
N VAL A 50 26.74 -13.81 -40.10
CA VAL A 50 26.53 -13.52 -38.68
C VAL A 50 26.36 -12.02 -38.53
N SER A 51 25.18 -11.58 -38.11
CA SER A 51 24.92 -10.19 -37.76
C SER A 51 25.11 -10.02 -36.25
N VAL A 52 26.02 -9.12 -35.88
CA VAL A 52 26.35 -8.79 -34.50
C VAL A 52 25.92 -7.36 -34.21
N SER A 53 25.16 -7.14 -33.14
CA SER A 53 24.84 -5.81 -32.63
C SER A 53 25.23 -5.68 -31.17
N VAL A 54 25.86 -4.57 -30.79
CA VAL A 54 26.22 -4.23 -29.42
C VAL A 54 25.57 -2.90 -29.04
N ASP A 55 24.68 -2.95 -28.06
CA ASP A 55 24.01 -1.78 -27.50
C ASP A 55 24.71 -1.39 -26.19
N ILE A 56 25.18 -0.16 -26.08
CA ILE A 56 25.86 0.39 -24.90
C ILE A 56 25.03 1.55 -24.36
N TYR A 57 24.71 1.49 -23.06
CA TYR A 57 23.92 2.48 -22.37
C TYR A 57 24.65 3.00 -21.12
N ASN A 58 24.82 4.31 -21.02
CA ASN A 58 25.38 4.95 -19.84
C ASN A 58 24.26 5.36 -18.88
N ALA A 59 24.16 4.65 -17.74
CA ALA A 59 23.11 4.86 -16.75
C ALA A 59 23.47 5.94 -15.70
N GLY A 60 24.52 6.75 -15.92
CA GLY A 60 24.95 7.85 -15.03
C GLY A 60 23.75 8.64 -14.48
N SER A 61 23.76 8.93 -13.19
CA SER A 61 22.55 9.19 -12.41
C SER A 61 21.68 10.35 -12.92
N LEU A 62 20.53 10.01 -13.52
CA LEU A 62 19.29 10.75 -13.39
C LEU A 62 18.22 9.74 -12.92
N MET A 63 17.94 9.74 -11.61
CA MET A 63 17.06 8.74 -10.99
C MET A 63 15.59 9.08 -11.27
N LEU A 64 14.89 8.16 -11.93
CA LEU A 64 13.43 8.13 -12.14
C LEU A 64 12.91 6.83 -11.52
N VAL A 65 12.10 6.91 -10.45
CA VAL A 65 11.32 5.77 -9.90
C VAL A 65 9.90 6.25 -9.57
N ILE A 66 8.93 5.42 -9.95
CA ILE A 66 7.52 5.49 -9.55
C ILE A 66 7.39 5.06 -8.08
N ASP A 67 7.12 6.00 -7.17
CA ASP A 67 5.87 6.10 -6.37
C ASP A 67 6.06 7.12 -5.22
N CYS A 68 5.21 8.17 -5.26
CA CYS A 68 4.91 9.17 -4.22
C CYS A 68 5.97 10.21 -3.80
N VAL A 69 5.79 11.42 -4.38
CA VAL A 69 6.14 12.80 -3.95
C VAL A 69 7.59 13.27 -4.12
N LEU A 70 7.74 14.14 -5.14
CA LEU A 70 8.92 14.88 -5.57
C LEU A 70 9.07 16.22 -4.82
N PHE A 71 10.31 16.62 -4.53
CA PHE A 71 10.80 17.99 -4.81
C PHE A 71 12.28 17.93 -5.19
N VAL A 72 12.64 18.63 -6.27
CA VAL A 72 13.99 18.82 -6.86
C VAL A 72 14.30 20.32 -6.88
N ILE A 73 15.58 20.74 -6.79
CA ILE A 73 16.27 21.86 -7.53
C ILE A 73 17.58 22.21 -6.77
N LEU A 74 18.84 22.10 -7.27
CA LEU A 74 19.43 22.35 -8.61
C LEU A 74 20.92 21.86 -8.79
N CYS A 75 21.26 21.51 -10.04
CA CYS A 75 22.54 21.53 -10.80
C CYS A 75 23.91 21.06 -10.24
N GLU A 76 24.53 20.08 -10.91
CA GLU A 76 25.91 20.16 -11.45
C GLU A 76 26.11 19.16 -12.62
N ASP A 77 26.66 19.66 -13.74
CA ASP A 77 27.09 18.87 -14.91
C ASP A 77 28.31 18.00 -14.57
N SER A 78 28.27 16.68 -14.83
CA SER A 78 29.40 15.91 -15.42
C SER A 78 29.26 14.39 -15.25
N THR A 79 28.83 13.64 -16.29
CA THR A 79 29.38 12.29 -16.53
C THR A 79 29.37 12.00 -18.03
N ALA A 80 30.54 12.08 -18.63
CA ALA A 80 30.83 11.54 -19.95
C ALA A 80 31.94 10.50 -19.83
N TYR A 81 31.77 9.34 -20.46
CA TYR A 81 32.80 8.30 -20.53
C TYR A 81 33.39 8.24 -21.92
N ASP A 82 34.72 8.10 -22.01
CA ASP A 82 35.34 7.63 -23.24
C ASP A 82 35.19 6.10 -23.23
N VAL A 83 34.61 5.51 -24.27
CA VAL A 83 34.34 4.08 -24.35
C VAL A 83 35.04 3.48 -25.57
N THR A 84 35.86 2.47 -25.33
CA THR A 84 36.56 1.71 -26.36
C THR A 84 36.04 0.28 -26.34
N LEU A 85 35.56 -0.24 -27.48
CA LEU A 85 35.11 -1.62 -27.61
C LEU A 85 36.12 -2.41 -28.43
N THR A 86 36.62 -3.48 -27.83
CA THR A 86 37.53 -4.45 -28.46
C THR A 86 36.90 -5.83 -28.37
N ASP A 87 36.69 -6.46 -29.52
CA ASP A 87 36.16 -7.82 -29.59
C ASP A 87 37.13 -8.69 -30.39
N ASP A 88 38.17 -9.18 -29.70
CA ASP A 88 39.21 -10.03 -30.31
C ASP A 88 38.80 -11.51 -30.37
N SER A 89 37.53 -11.82 -30.12
CA SER A 89 37.02 -13.18 -30.05
C SER A 89 36.73 -13.82 -31.42
N TRP A 90 36.81 -13.03 -32.49
CA TRP A 90 36.62 -13.48 -33.87
C TRP A 90 37.97 -13.48 -34.59
N ALA A 91 38.58 -14.65 -34.75
CA ALA A 91 39.83 -14.78 -35.50
C ALA A 91 39.64 -14.37 -36.97
N GLU A 92 40.47 -13.45 -37.48
CA GLU A 92 40.46 -12.99 -38.89
C GLU A 92 40.69 -14.14 -39.90
N GLU A 93 41.24 -15.25 -39.42
CA GLU A 93 41.43 -16.49 -40.17
C GLU A 93 40.09 -17.21 -40.48
N VAL A 94 39.04 -16.95 -39.69
CA VAL A 94 37.75 -17.67 -39.76
C VAL A 94 36.63 -16.79 -40.36
N PHE A 95 36.71 -15.47 -40.21
CA PHE A 95 35.66 -14.54 -40.66
C PHE A 95 36.22 -13.37 -41.46
N ASP A 96 35.53 -12.98 -42.53
CA ASP A 96 35.72 -11.70 -43.23
C ASP A 96 34.63 -10.71 -42.82
N SER A 97 35.00 -9.45 -42.60
CA SER A 97 34.04 -8.36 -42.37
C SER A 97 33.40 -7.93 -43.70
N VAL A 98 32.07 -7.95 -43.77
CA VAL A 98 31.33 -7.66 -45.02
C VAL A 98 30.90 -6.20 -45.07
N ILE A 99 30.23 -5.71 -44.03
CA ILE A 99 29.73 -4.32 -43.90
C ILE A 99 29.71 -3.93 -42.41
N GLY A 100 30.19 -2.72 -42.11
CA GLY A 100 30.12 -2.11 -40.77
C GLY A 100 31.31 -1.20 -40.51
N ASN A 101 31.11 -0.15 -39.72
CA ASN A 101 32.20 0.72 -39.28
C ASN A 101 33.03 -0.08 -38.26
N THR A 102 34.33 -0.30 -38.46
CA THR A 102 35.19 -1.00 -37.49
C THR A 102 35.76 -0.07 -36.41
N SER A 103 35.34 1.21 -36.39
CA SER A 103 35.80 2.20 -35.42
C SER A 103 35.54 1.74 -33.99
N LYS A 104 36.63 1.57 -33.23
CA LYS A 104 36.69 0.92 -31.91
C LYS A 104 36.47 1.88 -30.74
N THR A 105 36.20 3.17 -30.99
CA THR A 105 36.30 4.21 -29.96
C THR A 105 35.18 5.25 -30.09
N TRP A 106 34.43 5.44 -29.00
CA TRP A 106 33.54 6.56 -28.80
C TRP A 106 34.18 7.52 -27.80
N GLU A 107 34.59 8.69 -28.27
CA GLU A 107 35.28 9.69 -27.46
C GLU A 107 34.40 10.32 -26.37
N ARG A 108 33.08 10.09 -26.38
CA ARG A 108 32.17 10.64 -25.36
C ARG A 108 30.78 10.00 -25.38
N LEU A 109 30.40 9.30 -24.30
CA LEU A 109 29.04 8.77 -24.10
C LEU A 109 28.35 9.50 -22.94
N GLU A 110 27.33 10.32 -23.25
CA GLU A 110 26.59 11.14 -22.27
C GLU A 110 25.60 10.30 -21.44
N SER A 111 25.23 10.76 -20.24
CA SER A 111 24.22 10.09 -19.41
C SER A 111 22.88 9.95 -20.16
N GLY A 112 22.28 8.75 -20.11
CA GLY A 112 21.01 8.45 -20.77
C GLY A 112 21.11 8.22 -22.28
N SER A 113 22.31 8.36 -22.87
CA SER A 113 22.52 8.08 -24.29
C SER A 113 22.69 6.58 -24.56
N LEU A 114 22.10 6.13 -25.67
CA LEU A 114 22.25 4.79 -26.22
C LEU A 114 23.13 4.86 -27.47
N ALA A 115 24.26 4.16 -27.45
CA ALA A 115 25.07 3.93 -28.64
C ALA A 115 24.87 2.48 -29.08
N SER A 116 24.62 2.27 -30.37
CA SER A 116 24.49 0.93 -30.95
C SER A 116 25.51 0.76 -32.05
N HIS A 117 26.23 -0.36 -32.02
CA HIS A 117 27.22 -0.73 -33.02
C HIS A 117 26.81 -2.04 -33.67
N SER A 118 26.67 -2.07 -34.98
CA SER A 118 26.26 -3.28 -35.71
C SER A 118 27.18 -3.54 -36.90
N PHE A 119 27.60 -4.79 -37.06
CA PHE A 119 28.43 -5.23 -38.17
C PHE A 119 28.07 -6.66 -38.61
N GLU A 120 28.35 -6.97 -39.88
CA GLU A 120 28.13 -8.31 -40.44
C GLU A 120 29.47 -9.01 -40.71
N LEU A 121 29.55 -10.27 -40.29
CA LEU A 121 30.66 -11.17 -40.54
C LEU A 121 30.22 -12.30 -41.48
N GLU A 122 31.09 -12.69 -42.40
CA GLU A 122 30.91 -13.84 -43.28
C GLU A 122 31.94 -14.91 -42.95
N SER A 123 31.47 -16.14 -42.73
CA SER A 123 32.35 -17.23 -42.30
C SER A 123 33.03 -17.91 -43.49
N LYS A 124 34.33 -18.18 -43.35
CA LYS A 124 35.14 -18.96 -44.30
C LYS A 124 35.00 -20.48 -44.12
N VAL A 125 34.48 -20.95 -42.98
CA VAL A 125 34.40 -22.38 -42.62
C VAL A 125 33.01 -22.74 -42.06
N LYS A 126 32.46 -23.92 -42.39
CA LYS A 126 31.20 -24.43 -41.80
C LYS A 126 31.44 -24.95 -40.38
N THR A 127 31.08 -24.18 -39.35
CA THR A 127 31.18 -24.60 -37.94
C THR A 127 30.01 -24.05 -37.10
N VAL A 128 29.72 -24.67 -35.95
CA VAL A 128 28.68 -24.19 -35.02
C VAL A 128 29.27 -23.07 -34.16
N TYR A 129 28.72 -21.85 -34.28
CA TYR A 129 29.24 -20.68 -33.57
C TYR A 129 28.72 -20.58 -32.14
N TYR A 130 29.63 -20.32 -31.21
CA TYR A 130 29.32 -19.91 -29.85
C TYR A 130 29.77 -18.47 -29.69
N GLY A 131 28.84 -17.55 -29.43
CA GLY A 131 29.16 -16.13 -29.28
C GLY A 131 30.03 -15.91 -28.05
N ALA A 132 31.30 -15.57 -28.26
CA ALA A 132 32.18 -15.15 -27.18
C ALA A 132 31.88 -13.69 -26.76
N PRO A 133 32.18 -13.31 -25.51
CA PRO A 133 31.96 -11.95 -25.00
C PRO A 133 32.81 -10.91 -25.73
N ALA A 134 32.28 -9.71 -25.98
CA ALA A 134 33.09 -8.55 -26.36
C ALA A 134 33.66 -7.87 -25.10
N LEU A 135 34.87 -7.30 -25.20
CA LEU A 135 35.51 -6.53 -24.13
C LEU A 135 35.18 -5.04 -24.30
N ILE A 136 34.79 -4.38 -23.21
CA ILE A 136 34.46 -2.96 -23.20
C ILE A 136 35.34 -2.27 -22.17
N THR A 137 36.14 -1.31 -22.63
CA THR A 137 37.04 -0.49 -21.81
C THR A 137 36.48 0.92 -21.73
N TYR A 138 36.50 1.56 -20.56
CA TYR A 138 36.02 2.94 -20.42
C TYR A 138 36.90 3.78 -19.50
N ARG A 139 36.88 5.11 -19.70
CA ARG A 139 37.65 6.09 -18.93
C ARG A 139 36.77 7.19 -18.34
N ILE A 140 37.01 7.55 -17.07
CA ILE A 140 36.35 8.67 -16.38
C ILE A 140 37.26 9.92 -16.44
N PRO A 141 36.77 11.13 -16.80
CA PRO A 141 37.61 12.31 -17.03
C PRO A 141 38.22 12.99 -15.80
N THR A 142 38.03 12.53 -14.56
CA THR A 142 38.52 13.23 -13.35
C THR A 142 39.75 12.55 -12.72
N LYS A 143 40.91 13.22 -12.83
CA LYS A 143 42.22 12.98 -12.18
C LYS A 143 42.80 11.54 -12.22
N LEU A 144 43.62 11.31 -13.25
CA LEU A 144 44.88 10.54 -13.30
C LEU A 144 45.11 9.38 -12.29
N LYS A 145 44.21 8.39 -12.24
CA LYS A 145 44.57 6.98 -11.97
C LYS A 145 43.69 6.08 -12.83
N LEU A 146 44.34 5.19 -13.61
CA LEU A 146 43.66 4.14 -14.38
C LEU A 146 42.76 3.32 -13.44
N GLN A 147 41.47 3.21 -13.77
CA GLN A 147 40.62 2.12 -13.30
C GLN A 147 40.43 1.17 -14.49
N GLU A 148 41.19 0.08 -14.52
CA GLU A 148 40.87 -1.08 -15.34
C GLU A 148 39.81 -1.91 -14.60
N ALA A 149 38.66 -2.17 -15.24
CA ALA A 149 37.69 -3.13 -14.74
C ALA A 149 37.98 -4.52 -15.34
N TYR A 150 38.00 -5.53 -14.47
CA TYR A 150 38.33 -6.92 -14.79
C TYR A 150 37.33 -7.58 -15.75
N SER A 151 37.87 -8.45 -16.59
CA SER A 151 37.17 -9.31 -17.54
C SER A 151 36.05 -10.12 -16.89
N THR A 152 34.83 -10.06 -17.45
CA THR A 152 33.78 -11.03 -17.14
C THR A 152 33.06 -11.46 -18.44
N PRO A 153 32.87 -12.76 -18.68
CA PRO A 153 32.18 -13.23 -19.89
C PRO A 153 30.69 -12.85 -19.90
N ILE A 154 30.20 -12.33 -21.03
CA ILE A 154 28.79 -12.03 -21.30
C ILE A 154 28.06 -13.35 -21.62
N LEU A 155 27.34 -13.89 -20.64
CA LEU A 155 26.19 -14.79 -20.83
C LEU A 155 24.91 -14.02 -20.46
N PRO A 156 23.71 -14.42 -20.94
CA PRO A 156 22.47 -13.72 -20.64
C PRO A 156 22.03 -13.98 -19.19
N LEU A 157 22.71 -13.33 -18.25
CA LEU A 157 22.39 -13.22 -16.84
C LEU A 157 22.98 -11.90 -16.37
N ARG A 158 22.14 -11.09 -15.69
CA ARG A 158 22.51 -9.82 -15.06
C ARG A 158 23.81 -9.99 -14.27
N ILE A 159 24.90 -9.43 -14.79
CA ILE A 159 26.16 -9.37 -14.06
C ILE A 159 26.04 -8.31 -12.96
N LEU A 160 26.47 -8.74 -11.79
CA LEU A 160 26.48 -8.09 -10.50
C LEU A 160 27.09 -6.68 -10.56
N SER A 161 26.43 -5.73 -9.88
CA SER A 161 27.16 -4.66 -9.19
C SER A 161 26.59 -4.52 -7.78
N GLU A 162 27.49 -4.61 -6.79
CA GLU A 162 27.47 -3.84 -5.54
C GLU A 162 28.94 -3.73 -5.08
N PRO A 163 29.38 -2.65 -4.42
CA PRO A 163 28.62 -1.80 -3.47
C PRO A 163 28.52 -0.32 -3.89
N THR A 164 27.37 0.37 -3.74
CA THR A 164 26.73 1.06 -2.59
C THR A 164 27.25 2.46 -2.23
N GLY A 165 26.47 3.50 -2.59
CA GLY A 165 26.45 4.78 -1.90
C GLY A 165 25.84 5.97 -2.66
N ASP A 166 24.87 6.61 -2.01
CA ASP A 166 24.59 8.03 -2.14
C ASP A 166 23.89 8.51 -3.41
N THR A 167 22.57 8.37 -3.32
CA THR A 167 21.65 9.43 -3.68
C THR A 167 21.83 10.63 -2.75
N LYS A 168 22.33 11.76 -3.29
CA LYS A 168 22.09 13.08 -2.70
C LYS A 168 20.60 13.41 -2.87
N ILE A 169 19.90 13.60 -1.75
CA ILE A 169 18.63 14.35 -1.69
C ILE A 169 18.89 15.59 -0.83
N GLU A 170 18.53 16.74 -1.37
CA GLU A 170 18.71 18.06 -0.77
C GLU A 170 17.88 18.22 0.51
N ILE A 171 18.58 18.42 1.63
CA ILE A 171 18.07 18.59 3.00
C ILE A 171 17.41 19.97 3.24
N ARG A 172 17.29 20.85 2.23
CA ARG A 172 16.78 22.21 2.44
C ARG A 172 15.26 22.34 2.61
N LEU A 173 14.45 21.33 2.27
CA LEU A 173 12.99 21.39 2.43
C LEU A 173 12.46 20.90 3.79
N LEU A 174 13.15 19.96 4.45
CA LEU A 174 12.65 19.34 5.68
C LEU A 174 12.80 20.23 6.93
N ALA A 175 13.75 21.17 6.91
CA ALA A 175 13.87 22.19 7.96
C ALA A 175 12.73 23.23 7.92
N LYS A 176 12.01 23.36 6.80
CA LYS A 176 10.98 24.40 6.60
C LYS A 176 9.54 23.90 6.79
N TYR A 177 9.29 22.59 6.66
CA TYR A 177 7.92 22.03 6.59
C TYR A 177 7.64 20.83 7.52
N GLY A 178 8.48 20.57 8.52
CA GLY A 178 8.27 19.46 9.47
C GLY A 178 6.89 19.45 10.16
N SER A 179 6.29 20.63 10.38
CA SER A 179 4.93 20.75 10.92
C SER A 179 3.83 20.43 9.90
N HIS A 180 4.09 20.60 8.60
CA HIS A 180 3.11 20.35 7.53
C HIS A 180 3.08 18.87 7.13
N VAL A 181 4.20 18.13 7.23
CA VAL A 181 4.22 16.68 7.00
C VAL A 181 3.37 15.92 8.02
N SER A 182 3.34 16.37 9.29
CA SER A 182 2.46 15.81 10.32
C SER A 182 0.98 16.07 10.05
N VAL A 183 0.66 17.26 9.53
CA VAL A 183 -0.72 17.66 9.16
C VAL A 183 -1.17 16.93 7.90
N VAL A 184 -0.31 16.74 6.91
CA VAL A 184 -0.60 15.97 5.69
C VAL A 184 -0.77 14.48 6.02
N LEU A 185 0.01 13.90 6.93
CA LEU A 185 -0.22 12.53 7.42
C LEU A 185 -1.58 12.41 8.13
N LEU A 186 -1.94 13.39 8.96
CA LEU A 186 -3.25 13.43 9.63
C LEU A 186 -4.41 13.60 8.64
N ILE A 187 -4.25 14.43 7.60
CA ILE A 187 -5.25 14.64 6.54
C ILE A 187 -5.36 13.41 5.64
N ILE A 188 -4.26 12.74 5.29
CA ILE A 188 -4.27 11.48 4.52
C ILE A 188 -4.94 10.37 5.34
N LEU A 189 -4.67 10.29 6.65
CA LEU A 189 -5.34 9.35 7.56
C LEU A 189 -6.84 9.69 7.72
N PHE A 190 -7.19 10.98 7.76
CA PHE A 190 -8.58 11.43 7.84
C PHE A 190 -9.34 11.19 6.51
N ALA A 191 -8.69 11.41 5.37
CA ALA A 191 -9.22 11.16 4.03
C ALA A 191 -9.35 9.66 3.73
N GLN A 192 -8.40 8.83 4.18
CA GLN A 192 -8.52 7.37 4.15
C GLN A 192 -9.65 6.87 5.05
N SER A 193 -9.85 7.49 6.23
CA SER A 193 -10.99 7.18 7.10
C SER A 193 -12.35 7.49 6.43
N ARG A 194 -12.42 8.56 5.62
CA ARG A 194 -13.62 8.93 4.84
C ARG A 194 -13.84 8.06 3.60
N ARG A 195 -12.78 7.69 2.87
CA ARG A 195 -12.86 6.76 1.73
C ARG A 195 -13.34 5.35 2.14
N LEU A 196 -12.99 4.89 3.34
CA LEU A 196 -13.47 3.61 3.89
C LEU A 196 -14.94 3.65 4.36
N ARG A 197 -15.51 4.83 4.62
CA ARG A 197 -16.95 5.01 4.92
C ARG A 197 -17.82 5.14 3.67
N SER A 198 -17.25 5.50 2.52
CA SER A 198 -17.96 5.65 1.25
C SER A 198 -18.03 4.36 0.41
N SER A 199 -17.35 3.30 0.85
CA SER A 199 -17.51 1.96 0.27
C SER A 199 -18.91 1.43 0.62
N PRO A 200 -19.62 0.71 -0.28
CA PRO A 200 -20.76 -0.09 0.15
C PRO A 200 -20.32 -0.97 1.32
N PRO A 201 -21.20 -1.25 2.31
CA PRO A 201 -20.86 -2.16 3.38
C PRO A 201 -20.32 -3.44 2.71
N PRO A 202 -19.07 -3.83 3.01
CA PRO A 202 -18.57 -5.09 2.52
C PRO A 202 -19.53 -6.21 2.96
N PRO A 203 -19.64 -7.31 2.17
CA PRO A 203 -20.53 -8.41 2.52
C PRO A 203 -20.28 -8.83 3.98
N SER A 204 -21.33 -9.28 4.66
CA SER A 204 -21.49 -9.45 6.12
C SER A 204 -20.38 -10.17 6.91
N ASN A 205 -19.33 -10.65 6.24
CA ASN A 205 -18.22 -11.41 6.81
C ASN A 205 -16.85 -10.72 6.69
N SER A 206 -16.75 -9.48 6.18
CA SER A 206 -15.45 -8.81 6.14
C SER A 206 -15.01 -8.31 7.52
N ILE A 207 -13.79 -8.64 7.91
CA ILE A 207 -13.13 -8.16 9.14
C ILE A 207 -13.18 -6.62 9.20
N THR A 208 -13.97 -6.07 10.13
CA THR A 208 -14.07 -4.62 10.34
C THR A 208 -13.09 -4.20 11.43
N ILE A 209 -11.88 -3.81 11.00
CA ILE A 209 -10.84 -3.41 11.94
C ILE A 209 -11.23 -2.09 12.61
N PRO A 210 -11.27 -2.00 13.95
CA PRO A 210 -11.52 -0.74 14.62
C PRO A 210 -10.43 0.29 14.26
N TYR A 211 -10.83 1.53 13.92
CA TYR A 211 -9.88 2.57 13.46
C TYR A 211 -8.71 2.80 14.42
N LEU A 212 -8.98 2.81 15.73
CA LEU A 212 -7.96 2.94 16.76
C LEU A 212 -6.96 1.77 16.74
N THR A 213 -7.46 0.55 16.53
CA THR A 213 -6.62 -0.65 16.41
C THR A 213 -5.75 -0.60 15.16
N ALA A 214 -6.29 -0.16 14.01
CA ALA A 214 -5.52 0.02 12.80
C ALA A 214 -4.42 1.09 12.97
N LEU A 215 -4.77 2.26 13.53
CA LEU A 215 -3.84 3.35 13.78
C LEU A 215 -2.70 2.93 14.72
N THR A 216 -3.03 2.32 15.86
CA THR A 216 -2.03 1.85 16.84
C THR A 216 -1.16 0.72 16.28
N THR A 217 -1.70 -0.13 15.41
CA THR A 217 -0.93 -1.18 14.73
C THR A 217 0.07 -0.58 13.75
N TYR A 218 -0.35 0.35 12.89
CA TYR A 218 0.56 1.06 11.98
C TYR A 218 1.62 1.85 12.74
N PHE A 219 1.23 2.57 13.80
CA PHE A 219 2.17 3.28 14.66
C PHE A 219 3.19 2.33 15.29
N SER A 220 2.77 1.15 15.76
CA SER A 220 3.67 0.14 16.33
C SER A 220 4.67 -0.38 15.30
N TYR A 221 4.22 -0.70 14.07
CA TYR A 221 5.12 -1.08 12.99
C TYR A 221 6.07 0.05 12.59
N GLY A 222 5.58 1.29 12.51
CA GLY A 222 6.39 2.47 12.21
C GLY A 222 7.48 2.70 13.25
N LEU A 223 7.17 2.53 14.54
CA LEU A 223 8.13 2.62 15.63
C LEU A 223 9.18 1.50 15.56
N LEU A 224 8.76 0.25 15.35
CA LEU A 224 9.68 -0.87 15.17
C LEU A 224 10.60 -0.68 13.96
N PHE A 225 10.07 -0.12 12.87
CA PHE A 225 10.85 0.20 11.67
C PHE A 225 11.87 1.30 11.98
N ALA A 226 11.46 2.40 12.59
CA ALA A 226 12.35 3.51 12.96
C ALA A 226 13.49 3.04 13.89
N PHE A 227 13.19 2.28 14.95
CA PHE A 227 14.22 1.72 15.83
C PHE A 227 15.09 0.68 15.12
N GLY A 228 14.53 -0.11 14.21
CA GLY A 228 15.27 -1.08 13.41
C GLY A 228 16.32 -0.39 12.53
N GLN A 229 15.94 0.70 11.88
CA GLN A 229 16.80 1.55 11.05
C GLN A 229 17.86 2.25 11.89
N LEU A 230 17.47 2.88 13.00
CA LEU A 230 18.39 3.50 13.96
C LEU A 230 19.46 2.52 14.45
N ARG A 231 19.06 1.29 14.78
CA ARG A 231 20.00 0.24 15.20
C ARG A 231 20.92 -0.18 14.06
N ASP A 232 20.44 -0.24 12.82
CA ASP A 232 21.29 -0.58 11.67
C ASP A 232 22.28 0.56 11.36
N PHE A 233 21.85 1.81 11.52
CA PHE A 233 22.72 2.98 11.44
C PHE A 233 23.84 2.94 12.48
N PHE A 234 23.51 2.80 13.77
CA PHE A 234 24.54 2.69 14.82
C PHE A 234 25.44 1.47 14.64
N ARG A 235 24.90 0.33 14.16
CA ARG A 235 25.71 -0.84 13.86
C ARG A 235 26.70 -0.58 12.74
N LYS A 236 26.31 0.11 11.66
CA LYS A 236 27.24 0.51 10.59
C LYS A 236 28.40 1.37 11.12
N ILE A 237 28.13 2.22 12.12
CA ILE A 237 29.13 3.07 12.77
C ILE A 237 30.05 2.24 13.69
N LEU A 238 29.47 1.38 14.54
CA LEU A 238 30.20 0.58 15.54
C LEU A 238 30.98 -0.60 14.94
N ASP A 239 30.39 -1.29 13.96
CA ASP A 239 30.99 -2.44 13.27
C ASP A 239 31.79 -1.99 12.01
N TRP A 240 32.17 -0.71 11.88
CA TRP A 240 32.92 -0.19 10.72
C TRP A 240 34.22 -0.96 10.44
N TRP A 241 34.82 -1.53 11.50
CA TRP A 241 36.00 -2.40 11.44
C TRP A 241 35.70 -3.90 11.27
N SER A 242 34.48 -4.35 11.58
CA SER A 242 34.06 -5.75 11.45
C SER A 242 33.28 -5.94 10.15
N LYS A 243 33.98 -5.98 9.03
CA LYS A 243 33.38 -6.43 7.76
C LYS A 243 33.14 -7.94 7.82
N SER A 244 32.02 -8.35 8.45
CA SER A 244 31.50 -9.71 8.33
C SER A 244 30.58 -9.85 7.10
N ASN A 245 30.84 -9.13 6.02
CA ASN A 245 30.23 -9.45 4.74
C ASN A 245 31.13 -10.54 4.15
N LEU A 246 30.62 -11.76 4.09
CA LEU A 246 31.24 -12.87 3.37
C LEU A 246 31.56 -12.38 1.94
N GLN A 247 32.79 -11.96 1.72
CA GLN A 247 33.24 -11.37 0.46
C GLN A 247 32.99 -12.39 -0.67
N GLY A 248 32.27 -11.99 -1.72
CA GLY A 248 31.98 -12.85 -2.87
C GLY A 248 30.66 -13.63 -2.84
N TYR A 249 29.81 -13.47 -1.82
CA TYR A 249 28.49 -14.12 -1.78
C TYR A 249 27.38 -13.13 -2.17
N ALA A 250 26.52 -13.53 -3.11
CA ALA A 250 25.30 -12.80 -3.43
C ALA A 250 24.35 -12.77 -2.21
N PRO A 251 23.70 -11.64 -1.91
CA PRO A 251 22.73 -11.58 -0.82
C PRO A 251 21.58 -12.55 -1.11
N ILE A 252 21.36 -13.49 -0.19
CA ILE A 252 20.31 -14.53 -0.31
C ILE A 252 18.91 -13.91 -0.16
N CYS A 253 18.79 -12.77 0.55
CA CYS A 253 17.53 -12.06 0.77
C CYS A 253 17.60 -10.62 0.24
N LEU A 254 16.48 -10.09 -0.22
CA LEU A 254 16.35 -8.67 -0.59
C LEU A 254 16.42 -7.78 0.66
N GLY A 255 16.89 -6.54 0.54
CA GLY A 255 17.19 -5.68 1.69
C GLY A 255 16.05 -5.45 2.69
N LEU A 256 14.79 -5.35 2.21
CA LEU A 256 13.62 -5.22 3.08
C LEU A 256 13.22 -6.53 3.78
N GLU A 257 13.39 -7.68 3.11
CA GLU A 257 13.12 -9.00 3.70
C GLU A 257 14.16 -9.31 4.78
N ASP A 258 15.43 -9.05 4.49
CA ASP A 258 16.52 -9.14 5.45
C ASP A 258 16.27 -8.22 6.66
N PHE A 259 15.84 -6.97 6.41
CA PHE A 259 15.46 -6.06 7.50
C PHE A 259 14.33 -6.64 8.36
N TYR A 260 13.24 -7.10 7.75
CA TYR A 260 12.12 -7.69 8.48
C TYR A 260 12.56 -8.90 9.32
N ILE A 261 13.35 -9.79 8.73
CA ILE A 261 13.89 -10.98 9.42
C ILE A 261 14.73 -10.54 10.62
N ARG A 262 15.73 -9.69 10.41
CA ARG A 262 16.70 -9.28 11.44
C ARG A 262 16.10 -8.42 12.55
N ARG A 263 15.10 -7.60 12.25
CA ARG A 263 14.56 -6.58 13.16
C ARG A 263 13.25 -6.96 13.80
N LEU A 264 12.37 -7.67 13.08
CA LEU A 264 11.04 -8.03 13.57
C LEU A 264 10.96 -9.53 13.86
N TYR A 265 11.07 -10.39 12.86
CA TYR A 265 10.81 -11.83 12.99
C TYR A 265 11.72 -12.50 14.05
N LEU A 266 13.04 -12.30 14.00
CA LEU A 266 13.96 -12.94 14.95
C LEU A 266 13.68 -12.57 16.41
N ARG A 267 13.03 -11.44 16.71
CA ARG A 267 12.72 -11.05 18.10
C ARG A 267 11.61 -11.89 18.72
N ILE A 268 10.76 -12.47 17.89
CA ILE A 268 9.56 -13.20 18.29
C ILE A 268 9.50 -14.60 17.69
N GLN A 269 10.60 -15.08 17.09
CA GLN A 269 10.64 -16.39 16.42
C GLN A 269 10.41 -17.58 17.36
N ASP A 270 10.61 -17.39 18.67
CA ASP A 270 10.27 -18.35 19.71
C ASP A 270 8.77 -18.66 19.78
N CYS A 271 7.93 -17.71 19.36
CA CYS A 271 6.47 -17.82 19.37
C CYS A 271 5.94 -18.60 18.16
N PHE A 272 6.65 -18.58 17.03
CA PHE A 272 6.23 -19.23 15.79
C PHE A 272 6.64 -20.71 15.71
N ASN A 273 7.77 -21.06 16.31
CA ASN A 273 8.33 -22.40 16.19
C ASN A 273 8.43 -23.00 17.58
N ARG A 274 7.63 -24.00 17.99
CA ARG A 274 7.80 -24.67 19.29
C ARG A 274 8.02 -26.17 19.07
N PRO A 275 9.19 -26.73 19.43
CA PRO A 275 9.42 -28.16 19.34
C PRO A 275 8.62 -28.89 20.41
N ILE A 276 8.14 -30.08 20.06
CA ILE A 276 7.47 -31.00 20.98
C ILE A 276 8.27 -32.28 21.12
N SER A 277 8.08 -33.02 22.21
CA SER A 277 8.74 -34.30 22.49
C SER A 277 7.76 -35.46 22.76
N SER A 278 6.46 -35.23 22.57
CA SER A 278 5.40 -36.25 22.69
C SER A 278 4.58 -36.34 21.40
N SER A 279 3.62 -37.27 21.37
CA SER A 279 2.58 -37.28 20.34
C SER A 279 1.80 -35.96 20.34
N PRO A 280 1.33 -35.48 19.17
CA PRO A 280 0.53 -34.26 19.03
C PRO A 280 -0.94 -34.52 19.40
N ASP A 281 -1.18 -34.96 20.64
CA ASP A 281 -2.51 -35.24 21.20
C ASP A 281 -3.19 -33.96 21.73
N ALA A 282 -4.36 -34.06 22.36
CA ALA A 282 -5.02 -32.98 23.09
C ALA A 282 -4.08 -32.26 24.07
N TRP A 283 -3.14 -33.01 24.64
CA TRP A 283 -2.03 -32.48 25.43
C TRP A 283 -0.69 -32.97 24.87
N PHE A 284 0.31 -32.10 24.81
CA PHE A 284 1.65 -32.47 24.37
C PHE A 284 2.74 -31.82 25.22
N ASP A 285 3.95 -32.36 25.12
CA ASP A 285 5.12 -31.89 25.84
C ASP A 285 5.91 -30.90 24.98
N VAL A 286 5.89 -29.62 25.35
CA VAL A 286 6.70 -28.57 24.71
C VAL A 286 8.12 -28.65 25.23
N VAL A 287 9.10 -28.74 24.33
CA VAL A 287 10.52 -28.66 24.70
C VAL A 287 10.89 -27.19 24.96
N GLU A 288 11.36 -26.91 26.17
CA GLU A 288 11.80 -25.57 26.55
C GLU A 288 13.08 -25.20 25.78
N ARG A 289 13.13 -23.95 25.30
CA ARG A 289 14.32 -23.38 24.67
C ARG A 289 14.71 -22.08 25.34
N ILE A 290 16.02 -21.90 25.47
CA ILE A 290 16.61 -20.67 25.99
C ILE A 290 17.33 -19.92 24.87
N SER A 291 17.36 -18.60 24.99
CA SER A 291 18.12 -17.72 24.13
C SER A 291 18.85 -16.67 24.95
N ASN A 292 20.15 -16.51 24.69
CA ASN A 292 20.99 -15.52 25.35
C ASN A 292 21.33 -14.35 24.40
N ASP A 293 20.75 -14.33 23.19
CA ASP A 293 21.09 -13.40 22.11
C ASP A 293 19.86 -12.74 21.49
N ASN A 294 18.81 -12.56 22.30
CA ASN A 294 17.51 -12.00 21.90
C ASN A 294 16.79 -12.80 20.81
N ASN A 295 16.65 -14.10 21.04
CA ASN A 295 16.02 -15.04 20.14
C ASN A 295 16.71 -15.15 18.78
N LYS A 296 17.99 -14.80 18.60
CA LYS A 296 18.68 -15.12 17.33
C LYS A 296 19.00 -16.60 17.24
N THR A 297 19.48 -17.19 18.33
CA THR A 297 19.66 -18.62 18.50
C THR A 297 18.77 -19.14 19.61
N LEU A 298 18.11 -20.27 19.34
CA LEU A 298 17.23 -20.95 20.29
C LEU A 298 17.85 -22.31 20.64
N LYS A 299 18.44 -22.44 21.82
CA LYS A 299 19.04 -23.68 22.29
C LYS A 299 18.00 -24.53 23.01
N ARG A 300 17.82 -25.77 22.57
CA ARG A 300 16.94 -26.75 23.24
C ARG A 300 17.51 -27.14 24.58
N THR A 301 16.64 -27.21 25.59
CA THR A 301 16.98 -27.74 26.91
C THR A 301 16.45 -29.18 27.05
N THR A 302 16.79 -29.84 28.16
CA THR A 302 16.21 -31.14 28.52
C THR A 302 14.85 -31.02 29.22
N ARG A 303 14.43 -29.79 29.57
CA ARG A 303 13.16 -29.55 30.25
C ARG A 303 12.01 -29.56 29.26
N VAL A 304 10.92 -30.18 29.68
CA VAL A 304 9.67 -30.26 28.93
C VAL A 304 8.52 -29.77 29.79
N THR A 305 7.54 -29.12 29.16
CA THR A 305 6.34 -28.61 29.83
C THR A 305 5.11 -29.20 29.16
N ARG A 306 4.28 -29.89 29.94
CA ARG A 306 3.01 -30.46 29.48
C ARG A 306 2.01 -29.33 29.23
N CYS A 307 1.56 -29.17 27.99
CA CYS A 307 0.68 -28.08 27.57
C CYS A 307 -0.55 -28.61 26.84
N LEU A 308 -1.69 -27.92 27.01
CA LEU A 308 -2.89 -28.13 26.23
C LEU A 308 -2.66 -27.66 24.79
N ASN A 309 -2.97 -28.51 23.82
CA ASN A 309 -2.76 -28.29 22.40
C ASN A 309 -3.94 -27.55 21.77
N LEU A 310 -3.75 -26.31 21.35
CA LEU A 310 -4.73 -25.56 20.56
C LEU A 310 -4.20 -25.15 19.18
N GLY A 311 -3.08 -25.76 18.74
CA GLY A 311 -2.34 -25.33 17.57
C GLY A 311 -2.16 -26.37 16.48
N SER A 312 -2.46 -27.65 16.76
CA SER A 312 -2.34 -28.74 15.80
C SER A 312 -3.60 -28.90 14.95
N TYR A 313 -3.44 -29.40 13.73
CA TYR A 313 -4.55 -29.80 12.88
C TYR A 313 -5.01 -31.26 13.11
N ASN A 314 -4.75 -31.81 14.30
CA ASN A 314 -5.16 -33.17 14.66
C ASN A 314 -6.66 -33.21 14.99
N TYR A 315 -7.51 -32.96 13.99
CA TYR A 315 -8.93 -32.72 14.16
C TYR A 315 -9.68 -33.90 14.79
N LEU A 316 -9.41 -35.13 14.36
CA LEU A 316 -10.08 -36.33 14.91
C LEU A 316 -9.27 -37.08 15.98
N GLY A 317 -8.08 -36.58 16.32
CA GLY A 317 -7.21 -37.21 17.32
C GLY A 317 -6.37 -38.39 16.80
N PHE A 318 -6.42 -38.72 15.51
CA PHE A 318 -5.71 -39.89 14.95
C PHE A 318 -4.18 -39.74 14.88
N ALA A 319 -3.62 -38.55 15.13
CA ALA A 319 -2.17 -38.37 15.20
C ALA A 319 -1.53 -38.89 16.51
N ALA A 320 -2.34 -39.29 17.49
CA ALA A 320 -1.91 -39.98 18.70
C ALA A 320 -2.19 -41.49 18.58
N ALA A 321 -1.80 -42.27 19.59
CA ALA A 321 -2.09 -43.69 19.62
C ALA A 321 -3.61 -43.94 19.58
N ASP A 322 -4.05 -44.79 18.67
CA ASP A 322 -5.45 -45.16 18.50
C ASP A 322 -5.59 -46.68 18.58
N GLU A 323 -6.60 -47.13 19.33
CA GLU A 323 -6.87 -48.54 19.60
C GLU A 323 -7.04 -49.40 18.33
N TYR A 324 -7.54 -48.83 17.24
CA TYR A 324 -7.75 -49.55 15.98
C TYR A 324 -6.63 -49.31 14.98
N CYS A 325 -6.17 -48.07 14.84
CA CYS A 325 -5.16 -47.72 13.85
C CYS A 325 -3.76 -48.22 14.25
N THR A 326 -3.33 -47.99 15.50
CA THR A 326 -1.95 -48.28 15.93
C THR A 326 -1.56 -49.75 15.80
N PRO A 327 -2.37 -50.74 16.25
CA PRO A 327 -2.03 -52.15 16.06
C PRO A 327 -1.89 -52.56 14.59
N ARG A 328 -2.72 -52.02 13.70
CA ARG A 328 -2.66 -52.30 12.26
C ARG A 328 -1.42 -51.71 11.61
N VAL A 329 -1.02 -50.51 12.02
CA VAL A 329 0.24 -49.90 11.57
C VAL A 329 1.43 -50.77 12.00
N ILE A 330 1.47 -51.22 13.26
CA ILE A 330 2.51 -52.13 13.75
C ILE A 330 2.52 -53.45 12.97
N GLU A 331 1.36 -54.02 12.66
CA GLU A 331 1.28 -55.24 11.86
C GLU A 331 1.77 -55.02 10.42
N SER A 332 1.44 -53.88 9.81
CA SER A 332 1.93 -53.53 8.48
C SER A 332 3.45 -53.46 8.40
N LEU A 333 4.14 -53.06 9.50
CA LEU A 333 5.60 -53.04 9.58
C LEU A 333 6.23 -54.44 9.62
N LYS A 334 5.47 -55.48 9.97
CA LYS A 334 5.95 -56.87 9.90
C LYS A 334 5.91 -57.41 8.47
N GLN A 335 5.03 -56.85 7.63
CA GLN A 335 4.79 -57.30 6.26
C GLN A 335 5.48 -56.41 5.22
N PHE A 336 5.58 -55.11 5.49
CA PHE A 336 6.15 -54.09 4.62
C PHE A 336 7.24 -53.30 5.33
N PHE A 337 8.20 -52.82 4.55
CA PHE A 337 9.27 -51.97 5.07
C PHE A 337 8.76 -50.53 5.35
N PRO A 338 9.44 -49.77 6.23
CA PRO A 338 9.09 -48.38 6.52
C PRO A 338 9.09 -47.46 5.29
N SER A 339 9.80 -47.81 4.23
CA SER A 339 9.81 -47.11 2.95
C SER A 339 10.04 -48.12 1.83
N THR A 340 9.49 -47.86 0.66
CA THR A 340 9.77 -48.62 -0.56
C THR A 340 11.08 -48.19 -1.23
N CYS A 341 11.63 -47.01 -0.85
CA CYS A 341 12.82 -46.40 -1.44
C CYS A 341 12.76 -46.27 -2.97
N SER A 342 11.56 -46.21 -3.55
CA SER A 342 11.33 -46.19 -4.99
C SER A 342 10.11 -45.33 -5.35
N THR A 343 9.99 -45.01 -6.64
CA THR A 343 8.87 -44.24 -7.21
C THR A 343 7.66 -45.17 -7.42
N ARG A 344 6.46 -44.60 -7.65
CA ARG A 344 5.27 -45.41 -7.89
C ARG A 344 5.32 -46.22 -9.19
N VAL A 345 6.03 -45.71 -10.21
CA VAL A 345 6.11 -46.33 -11.54
C VAL A 345 7.15 -47.43 -11.66
N ASP A 346 8.14 -47.44 -10.76
CA ASP A 346 9.16 -48.49 -10.70
C ASP A 346 8.74 -49.57 -9.67
N GLY A 347 9.52 -49.77 -8.61
CA GLY A 347 9.27 -50.77 -7.57
C GLY A 347 8.52 -50.26 -6.34
N GLY A 348 8.03 -49.01 -6.33
CA GLY A 348 7.50 -48.35 -5.14
C GLY A 348 6.00 -48.54 -4.89
N THR A 349 5.29 -49.32 -5.71
CA THR A 349 3.86 -49.59 -5.50
C THR A 349 3.65 -50.91 -4.76
N THR A 350 2.95 -50.85 -3.63
CA THR A 350 2.51 -52.03 -2.84
C THR A 350 0.99 -52.16 -2.86
N THR A 351 0.45 -53.28 -2.38
CA THR A 351 -1.01 -53.50 -2.25
C THR A 351 -1.68 -52.41 -1.41
N LEU A 352 -1.02 -51.93 -0.34
CA LEU A 352 -1.53 -50.84 0.50
C LEU A 352 -1.71 -49.52 -0.25
N HIS A 353 -0.92 -49.26 -1.30
CA HIS A 353 -1.10 -48.05 -2.11
C HIS A 353 -2.37 -48.13 -2.95
N ALA A 354 -2.65 -49.30 -3.53
CA ALA A 354 -3.85 -49.52 -4.32
C ALA A 354 -5.10 -49.50 -3.43
N GLU A 355 -5.06 -50.18 -2.27
CA GLU A 355 -6.15 -50.13 -1.28
C GLU A 355 -6.40 -48.70 -0.80
N LEU A 356 -5.34 -47.92 -0.54
CA LEU A 356 -5.48 -46.52 -0.14
C LEU A 356 -6.14 -45.67 -1.24
N GLU A 357 -5.73 -45.81 -2.50
CA GLU A 357 -6.32 -45.07 -3.62
C GLU A 357 -7.82 -45.39 -3.79
N GLU A 358 -8.19 -46.67 -3.67
CA GLU A 358 -9.59 -47.12 -3.71
C GLU A 358 -10.39 -46.61 -2.51
N CYS A 359 -9.83 -46.74 -1.31
CA CYS A 359 -10.44 -46.27 -0.07
C CYS A 359 -10.72 -44.76 -0.11
N VAL A 360 -9.76 -43.96 -0.61
CA VAL A 360 -9.93 -42.51 -0.78
C VAL A 360 -10.98 -42.19 -1.83
N ALA A 361 -10.96 -42.86 -2.98
CA ALA A 361 -11.94 -42.65 -4.05
C ALA A 361 -13.37 -42.92 -3.55
N ASN A 362 -13.58 -44.02 -2.82
CA ASN A 362 -14.86 -44.37 -2.19
C ASN A 362 -15.25 -43.38 -1.08
N PHE A 363 -14.29 -42.94 -0.27
CA PHE A 363 -14.52 -41.99 0.80
C PHE A 363 -15.03 -40.65 0.28
N VAL A 364 -14.38 -40.08 -0.74
CA VAL A 364 -14.75 -38.77 -1.31
C VAL A 364 -15.83 -38.85 -2.38
N GLY A 365 -16.31 -40.06 -2.73
CA GLY A 365 -17.35 -40.26 -3.75
C GLY A 365 -16.88 -39.89 -5.16
N LYS A 366 -15.69 -40.34 -5.57
CA LYS A 366 -15.13 -40.13 -6.92
C LYS A 366 -14.74 -41.44 -7.60
N PRO A 367 -14.77 -41.52 -8.94
CA PRO A 367 -14.44 -42.75 -9.67
C PRO A 367 -13.02 -43.29 -9.46
N ALA A 368 -12.05 -42.43 -9.18
CA ALA A 368 -10.67 -42.82 -8.90
C ALA A 368 -9.94 -41.74 -8.09
N ALA A 369 -8.84 -42.14 -7.43
CA ALA A 369 -7.91 -41.24 -6.77
C ALA A 369 -6.44 -41.67 -7.00
N VAL A 370 -5.52 -40.73 -6.82
CA VAL A 370 -4.07 -40.97 -6.79
C VAL A 370 -3.48 -40.27 -5.57
N VAL A 371 -2.53 -40.94 -4.91
CA VAL A 371 -1.88 -40.45 -3.69
C VAL A 371 -0.44 -40.00 -3.92
N PHE A 372 -0.01 -39.03 -3.12
CA PHE A 372 1.31 -38.40 -3.16
C PHE A 372 1.92 -38.34 -1.75
N GLY A 373 3.24 -38.43 -1.65
CA GLY A 373 3.95 -38.45 -0.37
C GLY A 373 3.93 -37.15 0.44
N MET A 374 3.56 -36.01 -0.16
CA MET A 374 3.51 -34.71 0.53
C MET A 374 2.31 -33.86 0.10
N GLY A 375 1.54 -33.36 1.08
CA GLY A 375 0.32 -32.58 0.81
C GLY A 375 0.55 -31.23 0.12
N TYR A 376 1.63 -30.51 0.45
CA TYR A 376 1.99 -29.26 -0.25
C TYR A 376 2.26 -29.52 -1.74
N VAL A 377 3.03 -30.58 -2.01
CA VAL A 377 3.45 -30.96 -3.37
C VAL A 377 2.26 -31.40 -4.21
N THR A 378 1.22 -31.98 -3.61
CA THR A 378 -0.03 -32.32 -4.30
C THR A 378 -0.57 -31.14 -5.09
N ASN A 379 -0.72 -29.95 -4.49
CA ASN A 379 -1.13 -28.76 -5.23
C ASN A 379 -0.04 -28.25 -6.19
N SER A 380 1.18 -28.07 -5.69
CA SER A 380 2.22 -27.35 -6.44
C SER A 380 2.77 -28.11 -7.65
N ALA A 381 2.69 -29.44 -7.66
CA ALA A 381 3.14 -30.28 -8.77
C ALA A 381 2.04 -30.64 -9.76
N ILE A 382 0.77 -30.63 -9.36
CA ILE A 382 -0.35 -31.10 -10.20
C ILE A 382 -0.93 -29.98 -11.06
N LEU A 383 -1.06 -28.77 -10.52
CA LEU A 383 -1.55 -27.63 -11.30
C LEU A 383 -0.72 -27.38 -12.58
N PRO A 384 0.63 -27.46 -12.57
CA PRO A 384 1.43 -27.38 -13.79
C PRO A 384 1.24 -28.49 -14.81
N VAL A 385 0.72 -29.65 -14.39
CA VAL A 385 0.46 -30.80 -15.26
C VAL A 385 -0.91 -30.65 -15.93
N LEU A 386 -1.89 -30.12 -15.21
CA LEU A 386 -3.27 -29.97 -15.70
C LEU A 386 -3.48 -28.72 -16.55
N MET A 387 -2.78 -27.64 -16.18
CA MET A 387 -2.90 -26.30 -16.75
C MET A 387 -1.58 -25.90 -17.43
N GLY A 388 -1.68 -25.14 -18.52
CA GLY A 388 -0.52 -24.74 -19.31
C GLY A 388 -0.77 -23.49 -20.13
N LYS A 389 0.15 -23.17 -21.04
CA LYS A 389 0.02 -22.01 -21.94
C LYS A 389 -1.30 -22.05 -22.73
N GLY A 390 -2.02 -20.94 -22.69
CA GLY A 390 -3.34 -20.79 -23.33
C GLY A 390 -4.52 -21.29 -22.48
N SER A 391 -4.29 -21.68 -21.23
CA SER A 391 -5.32 -21.93 -20.23
C SER A 391 -5.41 -20.78 -19.22
N LEU A 392 -6.54 -20.71 -18.50
CA LEU A 392 -6.84 -19.71 -17.48
C LEU A 392 -7.08 -20.40 -16.13
N ILE A 393 -6.37 -19.94 -15.11
CA ILE A 393 -6.63 -20.27 -13.71
C ILE A 393 -7.24 -19.03 -13.05
N ILE A 394 -8.42 -19.18 -12.45
CA ILE A 394 -9.05 -18.16 -11.61
C ILE A 394 -8.93 -18.64 -10.16
N SER A 395 -8.10 -17.95 -9.39
CA SER A 395 -7.76 -18.31 -8.01
C SER A 395 -8.46 -17.38 -7.02
N ASP A 396 -8.96 -17.92 -5.91
CA ASP A 396 -9.32 -17.10 -4.76
C ASP A 396 -8.09 -16.33 -4.26
N SER A 397 -8.28 -15.09 -3.81
CA SER A 397 -7.21 -14.22 -3.31
C SER A 397 -6.48 -14.74 -2.07
N LEU A 398 -7.10 -15.61 -1.27
CA LEU A 398 -6.51 -16.19 -0.05
C LEU A 398 -6.11 -17.67 -0.22
N ASN A 399 -6.11 -18.19 -1.45
CA ASN A 399 -5.67 -19.56 -1.70
C ASN A 399 -4.26 -19.82 -1.18
N HIS A 400 -4.08 -21.03 -0.66
CA HIS A 400 -2.86 -21.48 -0.02
C HIS A 400 -1.65 -21.37 -0.94
N ASN A 401 -0.47 -21.11 -0.35
CA ASN A 401 0.77 -20.89 -1.10
C ASN A 401 1.14 -22.05 -2.05
N SER A 402 0.73 -23.29 -1.74
CA SER A 402 0.92 -24.42 -2.64
C SER A 402 0.14 -24.29 -3.95
N ILE A 403 -1.10 -23.76 -3.89
CA ILE A 403 -1.93 -23.48 -5.06
C ILE A 403 -1.31 -22.32 -5.84
N VAL A 404 -0.90 -21.25 -5.16
CA VAL A 404 -0.25 -20.08 -5.78
C VAL A 404 1.01 -20.50 -6.53
N ASN A 405 1.88 -21.31 -5.91
CA ASN A 405 3.10 -21.79 -6.55
C ASN A 405 2.82 -22.76 -7.71
N GLY A 406 1.82 -23.64 -7.58
CA GLY A 406 1.41 -24.52 -8.68
C GLY A 406 0.83 -23.74 -9.87
N ALA A 407 -0.03 -22.75 -9.60
CA ALA A 407 -0.61 -21.90 -10.63
C ALA A 407 0.47 -21.09 -11.35
N ARG A 408 1.40 -20.46 -10.62
CA ARG A 408 2.54 -19.73 -11.20
C ARG A 408 3.46 -20.64 -12.01
N GLY A 409 3.74 -21.85 -11.51
CA GLY A 409 4.58 -22.84 -12.20
C GLY A 409 3.96 -23.44 -13.46
N SER A 410 2.64 -23.32 -13.65
CA SER A 410 1.94 -23.90 -14.81
C SER A 410 2.18 -23.15 -16.13
N GLY A 411 2.55 -21.88 -16.08
CA GLY A 411 2.59 -21.01 -17.27
C GLY A 411 1.20 -20.70 -17.86
N ALA A 412 0.11 -21.08 -17.18
CA ALA A 412 -1.23 -20.60 -17.48
C ALA A 412 -1.39 -19.11 -17.14
N THR A 413 -2.38 -18.45 -17.73
CA THR A 413 -2.75 -17.11 -17.27
C THR A 413 -3.46 -17.23 -15.93
N VAL A 414 -3.02 -16.47 -14.94
CA VAL A 414 -3.65 -16.44 -13.62
C VAL A 414 -4.43 -15.15 -13.44
N ARG A 415 -5.67 -15.28 -12.97
CA ARG A 415 -6.50 -14.18 -12.49
C ARG A 415 -6.95 -14.48 -11.07
N VAL A 416 -7.16 -13.42 -10.30
CA VAL A 416 -7.57 -13.53 -8.91
C VAL A 416 -8.96 -12.93 -8.77
N PHE A 417 -9.83 -13.60 -8.02
CA PHE A 417 -11.10 -13.01 -7.60
C PHE A 417 -11.07 -12.72 -6.09
N GLN A 418 -11.86 -11.74 -5.66
CA GLN A 418 -11.98 -11.38 -4.26
C GLN A 418 -12.43 -12.58 -3.42
N HIS A 419 -11.78 -12.74 -2.27
CA HIS A 419 -12.01 -13.84 -1.34
C HIS A 419 -13.49 -14.17 -1.14
N ASN A 420 -13.85 -15.44 -1.34
CA ASN A 420 -15.17 -16.00 -1.04
C ASN A 420 -16.35 -15.16 -1.58
N THR A 421 -16.14 -14.49 -2.74
CA THR A 421 -17.09 -13.56 -3.35
C THR A 421 -17.54 -14.04 -4.75
N PRO A 422 -18.63 -14.84 -4.83
CA PRO A 422 -19.12 -15.43 -6.08
C PRO A 422 -19.47 -14.40 -7.17
N SER A 423 -20.02 -13.24 -6.79
CA SER A 423 -20.34 -12.17 -7.74
C SER A 423 -19.10 -11.61 -8.45
N HIS A 424 -17.98 -11.49 -7.75
CA HIS A 424 -16.71 -11.06 -8.35
C HIS A 424 -16.10 -12.18 -9.20
N LEU A 425 -16.22 -13.44 -8.78
CA LEU A 425 -15.84 -14.59 -9.62
C LEU A 425 -16.58 -14.58 -10.96
N GLU A 426 -17.91 -14.41 -10.95
CA GLU A 426 -18.72 -14.34 -12.17
C GLU A 426 -18.30 -13.17 -13.08
N LYS A 427 -18.03 -12.00 -12.48
CA LYS A 427 -17.51 -10.84 -13.22
C LYS A 427 -16.19 -11.17 -13.92
N VAL A 428 -15.21 -11.72 -13.19
CA VAL A 428 -13.89 -12.08 -13.73
C VAL A 428 -14.02 -13.15 -14.82
N LEU A 429 -14.85 -14.17 -14.61
CA LEU A 429 -15.12 -15.21 -15.62
C LEU A 429 -15.66 -14.59 -16.92
N ARG A 430 -16.69 -13.74 -16.82
CA ARG A 430 -17.30 -13.09 -17.99
C ARG A 430 -16.31 -12.23 -18.74
N GLU A 431 -15.52 -11.43 -18.04
CA GLU A 431 -14.49 -10.57 -18.63
C GLU A 431 -13.43 -11.40 -19.36
N GLN A 432 -12.89 -12.42 -18.69
CA GLN A 432 -11.83 -13.25 -19.29
C GLN A 432 -12.34 -14.11 -20.46
N ILE A 433 -13.58 -14.59 -20.42
CA ILE A 433 -14.17 -15.32 -21.54
C ILE A 433 -14.37 -14.38 -22.74
N ALA A 434 -14.81 -13.14 -22.52
CA ALA A 434 -15.00 -12.16 -23.58
C ALA A 434 -13.67 -11.69 -24.20
N GLU A 435 -12.64 -11.47 -23.37
CA GLU A 435 -11.31 -11.03 -23.82
C GLU A 435 -10.51 -12.14 -24.50
N GLY A 436 -10.69 -13.39 -24.07
CA GLY A 436 -9.88 -14.53 -24.50
C GLY A 436 -8.42 -14.44 -24.02
N GLN A 437 -7.55 -15.21 -24.66
CA GLN A 437 -6.13 -15.30 -24.32
C GLN A 437 -5.41 -13.96 -24.56
N PRO A 438 -4.50 -13.53 -23.66
CA PRO A 438 -3.72 -12.31 -23.83
C PRO A 438 -3.05 -12.21 -25.20
N ARG A 439 -3.07 -11.02 -25.79
CA ARG A 439 -2.49 -10.66 -27.10
C ARG A 439 -3.14 -11.32 -28.32
N THR A 440 -3.69 -12.51 -28.19
CA THR A 440 -4.24 -13.27 -29.33
C THR A 440 -5.77 -13.21 -29.39
N HIS A 441 -6.43 -12.88 -28.29
CA HIS A 441 -7.89 -12.89 -28.12
C HIS A 441 -8.55 -14.23 -28.50
N ARG A 442 -7.78 -15.31 -28.55
CA ARG A 442 -8.29 -16.66 -28.85
C ARG A 442 -9.05 -17.22 -27.65
N PRO A 443 -10.08 -18.05 -27.85
CA PRO A 443 -10.74 -18.75 -26.74
C PRO A 443 -9.74 -19.53 -25.87
N TRP A 444 -9.98 -19.58 -24.57
CA TRP A 444 -9.18 -20.35 -23.63
C TRP A 444 -9.27 -21.86 -23.93
N LYS A 445 -8.15 -22.57 -23.82
CA LYS A 445 -8.15 -24.04 -23.97
C LYS A 445 -8.86 -24.74 -22.81
N LYS A 446 -8.62 -24.25 -21.59
CA LYS A 446 -9.26 -24.69 -20.34
C LYS A 446 -9.40 -23.50 -19.41
N ILE A 447 -10.48 -23.45 -18.65
CA ILE A 447 -10.68 -22.49 -17.57
C ILE A 447 -10.91 -23.31 -16.29
N MET A 448 -10.13 -23.04 -15.25
CA MET A 448 -10.25 -23.71 -13.96
C MET A 448 -10.38 -22.68 -12.85
N VAL A 449 -11.39 -22.85 -12.01
CA VAL A 449 -11.59 -22.08 -10.79
C VAL A 449 -11.07 -22.91 -9.62
N VAL A 450 -10.18 -22.32 -8.82
CA VAL A 450 -9.51 -23.01 -7.72
C VAL A 450 -9.90 -22.36 -6.39
N VAL A 451 -10.42 -23.15 -5.46
CA VAL A 451 -10.89 -22.71 -4.14
C VAL A 451 -10.54 -23.73 -3.05
N GLU A 452 -10.47 -23.27 -1.80
CA GLU A 452 -10.38 -24.14 -0.61
C GLU A 452 -11.77 -24.39 -0.03
N GLY A 453 -11.99 -25.55 0.60
CA GLY A 453 -13.24 -25.86 1.29
C GLY A 453 -13.38 -25.08 2.60
N ILE A 454 -12.36 -25.19 3.46
CA ILE A 454 -12.17 -24.33 4.64
C ILE A 454 -10.85 -23.58 4.47
N TYR A 455 -10.90 -22.25 4.47
CA TYR A 455 -9.69 -21.43 4.34
C TYR A 455 -8.83 -21.49 5.59
N SER A 456 -7.57 -21.88 5.42
CA SER A 456 -6.68 -22.27 6.54
C SER A 456 -6.35 -21.18 7.58
N MET A 457 -6.47 -19.90 7.23
CA MET A 457 -6.16 -18.77 8.12
C MET A 457 -7.40 -18.08 8.68
N GLU A 458 -8.54 -18.16 7.99
CA GLU A 458 -9.80 -17.50 8.34
C GLU A 458 -10.75 -18.47 9.04
N GLY A 459 -10.70 -19.76 8.70
CA GLY A 459 -11.63 -20.77 9.19
C GLY A 459 -13.02 -20.67 8.56
N GLU A 460 -13.18 -19.87 7.51
CA GLU A 460 -14.43 -19.69 6.75
C GLU A 460 -14.67 -20.85 5.80
N LEU A 461 -15.95 -21.20 5.63
CA LEU A 461 -16.42 -22.13 4.62
C LEU A 461 -16.56 -21.40 3.29
N CYS A 462 -16.10 -22.06 2.22
CA CYS A 462 -16.31 -21.58 0.87
C CYS A 462 -17.79 -21.58 0.50
N LYS A 463 -18.25 -20.55 -0.23
CA LYS A 463 -19.58 -20.47 -0.84
C LYS A 463 -19.71 -21.41 -2.05
N LEU A 464 -19.43 -22.69 -1.80
CA LEU A 464 -19.27 -23.72 -2.82
C LEU A 464 -20.52 -23.89 -3.71
N PRO A 465 -21.78 -23.89 -3.21
CA PRO A 465 -22.96 -24.02 -4.06
C PRO A 465 -23.05 -22.93 -5.14
N GLU A 466 -22.79 -21.67 -4.76
CA GLU A 466 -22.81 -20.53 -5.68
C GLU A 466 -21.67 -20.61 -6.70
N ILE A 467 -20.45 -20.92 -6.23
CA ILE A 467 -19.27 -21.04 -7.08
C ILE A 467 -19.44 -22.17 -8.11
N VAL A 468 -19.92 -23.34 -7.70
CA VAL A 468 -20.21 -24.47 -8.59
C VAL A 468 -21.28 -24.09 -9.62
N SER A 469 -22.35 -23.41 -9.20
CA SER A 469 -23.41 -22.95 -10.12
C SER A 469 -22.87 -22.00 -11.20
N ILE A 470 -22.00 -21.05 -10.81
CA ILE A 470 -21.32 -20.15 -11.74
C ILE A 470 -20.39 -20.92 -12.68
N CYS A 471 -19.55 -21.82 -12.15
CA CYS A 471 -18.64 -22.61 -12.96
C CYS A 471 -19.38 -23.46 -14.00
N LYS A 472 -20.50 -24.09 -13.62
CA LYS A 472 -21.39 -24.81 -14.56
C LYS A 472 -21.94 -23.90 -15.65
N LYS A 473 -22.46 -22.72 -15.29
CA LYS A 473 -22.99 -21.73 -16.24
C LYS A 473 -21.97 -21.34 -17.30
N TYR A 474 -20.70 -21.19 -16.91
CA TYR A 474 -19.61 -20.77 -17.81
C TYR A 474 -18.74 -21.92 -18.33
N LYS A 475 -19.10 -23.19 -18.05
CA LYS A 475 -18.33 -24.38 -18.43
C LYS A 475 -16.86 -24.34 -17.97
N ALA A 476 -16.63 -23.81 -16.77
CA ALA A 476 -15.32 -23.81 -16.12
C ALA A 476 -15.19 -25.02 -15.19
N TYR A 477 -13.98 -25.58 -15.10
CA TYR A 477 -13.66 -26.67 -14.18
C TYR A 477 -13.55 -26.16 -12.74
N VAL A 478 -13.94 -26.97 -11.76
CA VAL A 478 -13.79 -26.69 -10.32
C VAL A 478 -12.68 -27.55 -9.74
N TYR A 479 -11.68 -26.90 -9.13
CA TYR A 479 -10.67 -27.52 -8.30
C TYR A 479 -10.92 -27.13 -6.85
N LEU A 480 -11.26 -28.10 -6.02
CA LEU A 480 -11.56 -27.91 -4.61
C LEU A 480 -10.47 -28.53 -3.73
N ASP A 481 -9.80 -27.70 -2.94
CA ASP A 481 -8.87 -28.14 -1.89
C ASP A 481 -9.63 -28.34 -0.56
N GLU A 482 -9.90 -29.59 -0.21
CA GLU A 482 -10.59 -30.01 1.01
C GLU A 482 -9.63 -30.20 2.20
N ALA A 483 -8.39 -29.69 2.16
CA ALA A 483 -7.36 -30.10 3.12
C ALA A 483 -7.70 -29.79 4.60
N HIS A 484 -8.55 -28.80 4.90
CA HIS A 484 -8.98 -28.47 6.27
C HIS A 484 -10.38 -28.98 6.63
N SER A 485 -11.13 -29.48 5.66
CA SER A 485 -12.52 -29.91 5.79
C SER A 485 -12.67 -31.42 5.72
N ILE A 486 -11.87 -32.11 4.91
CA ILE A 486 -11.91 -33.56 4.81
C ILE A 486 -11.59 -34.22 6.16
N GLY A 487 -12.47 -35.13 6.60
CA GLY A 487 -12.42 -35.76 7.91
C GLY A 487 -12.77 -34.84 9.08
N ALA A 488 -13.09 -33.56 8.87
CA ALA A 488 -13.40 -32.62 9.95
C ALA A 488 -14.86 -32.15 9.95
N VAL A 489 -15.47 -32.02 8.77
CA VAL A 489 -16.86 -31.57 8.61
C VAL A 489 -17.65 -32.50 7.71
N GLY A 490 -18.98 -32.35 7.74
CA GLY A 490 -19.92 -33.26 7.10
C GLY A 490 -20.36 -34.39 8.04
N LYS A 491 -21.53 -34.98 7.77
CA LYS A 491 -22.12 -36.04 8.61
C LYS A 491 -21.22 -37.28 8.71
N THR A 492 -20.53 -37.62 7.63
CA THR A 492 -19.61 -38.78 7.55
C THR A 492 -18.16 -38.34 7.37
N GLY A 493 -17.85 -37.06 7.62
CA GLY A 493 -16.50 -36.52 7.50
C GLY A 493 -16.03 -36.32 6.06
N ARG A 494 -16.94 -36.27 5.08
CA ARG A 494 -16.57 -36.18 3.65
C ARG A 494 -16.21 -34.77 3.18
N GLY A 495 -16.17 -33.79 4.07
CA GLY A 495 -15.74 -32.42 3.76
C GLY A 495 -16.90 -31.49 3.41
N VAL A 496 -16.57 -30.35 2.78
CA VAL A 496 -17.54 -29.28 2.57
C VAL A 496 -18.62 -29.62 1.54
N CYS A 497 -18.33 -30.50 0.58
CA CYS A 497 -19.37 -30.97 -0.35
C CYS A 497 -20.55 -31.61 0.41
N GLU A 498 -20.27 -32.49 1.38
CA GLU A 498 -21.31 -33.12 2.20
C GLU A 498 -21.98 -32.12 3.14
N LEU A 499 -21.21 -31.22 3.76
CA LEU A 499 -21.74 -30.22 4.68
C LEU A 499 -22.72 -29.25 3.98
N LEU A 500 -22.37 -28.80 2.78
CA LEU A 500 -23.10 -27.77 2.04
C LEU A 500 -24.11 -28.34 1.03
N GLY A 501 -24.25 -29.67 0.97
CA GLY A 501 -25.19 -30.34 0.06
C GLY A 501 -24.83 -30.22 -1.42
N VAL A 502 -23.54 -30.12 -1.75
CA VAL A 502 -23.02 -30.08 -3.12
C VAL A 502 -22.66 -31.50 -3.55
N ASP A 503 -23.21 -31.95 -4.67
CA ASP A 503 -22.85 -33.25 -5.25
C ASP A 503 -21.38 -33.23 -5.65
N THR A 504 -20.62 -34.23 -5.22
CA THR A 504 -19.21 -34.35 -5.60
C THR A 504 -19.05 -34.48 -7.11
N ALA A 505 -20.04 -35.01 -7.83
CA ALA A 505 -20.06 -35.06 -9.30
C ALA A 505 -19.90 -33.68 -9.95
N ASP A 506 -20.29 -32.61 -9.27
CA ASP A 506 -20.22 -31.23 -9.76
C ASP A 506 -18.88 -30.54 -9.51
N VAL A 507 -17.95 -31.21 -8.82
CA VAL A 507 -16.60 -30.73 -8.53
C VAL A 507 -15.60 -31.57 -9.32
N ASP A 508 -14.98 -31.05 -10.36
CA ASP A 508 -14.15 -31.86 -11.26
C ASP A 508 -12.95 -32.53 -10.58
N ILE A 509 -12.28 -31.78 -9.70
CA ILE A 509 -11.05 -32.22 -9.03
C ILE A 509 -11.17 -31.94 -7.54
N MET A 510 -11.07 -33.00 -6.74
CA MET A 510 -11.04 -32.93 -5.28
C MET A 510 -9.64 -33.24 -4.79
N MET A 511 -9.02 -32.26 -4.14
CA MET A 511 -7.72 -32.37 -3.50
C MET A 511 -7.90 -32.47 -1.99
N GLY A 512 -7.05 -33.25 -1.32
CA GLY A 512 -6.98 -33.23 0.13
C GLY A 512 -5.63 -33.67 0.68
N THR A 513 -5.46 -33.57 1.99
CA THR A 513 -4.23 -33.99 2.69
C THR A 513 -4.51 -35.00 3.80
N PHE A 514 -3.54 -35.88 4.03
CA PHE A 514 -3.56 -36.84 5.13
C PHE A 514 -2.86 -36.33 6.40
N THR A 515 -2.28 -35.12 6.34
CA THR A 515 -1.49 -34.52 7.43
C THR A 515 -2.32 -33.93 8.59
N LYS A 516 -3.65 -33.90 8.45
CA LYS A 516 -4.57 -33.27 9.40
C LYS A 516 -5.47 -34.30 10.07
N SER A 517 -6.72 -34.40 9.64
CA SER A 517 -7.75 -35.26 10.24
C SER A 517 -7.32 -36.72 10.37
N PHE A 518 -6.53 -37.24 9.44
CA PHE A 518 -6.13 -38.65 9.36
C PHE A 518 -4.85 -39.01 10.15
N GLY A 519 -4.13 -38.01 10.66
CA GLY A 519 -2.94 -38.24 11.49
C GLY A 519 -1.77 -38.95 10.78
N SER A 520 -1.60 -38.73 9.48
CA SER A 520 -0.55 -39.37 8.67
C SER A 520 0.22 -38.33 7.82
N CYS A 521 0.78 -38.70 6.68
CA CYS A 521 1.47 -37.79 5.74
C CYS A 521 0.94 -37.95 4.31
N GLY A 522 1.22 -36.95 3.47
CA GLY A 522 0.83 -36.97 2.05
C GLY A 522 -0.48 -36.25 1.72
N GLY A 523 -0.95 -36.48 0.50
CA GLY A 523 -2.18 -35.93 -0.03
C GLY A 523 -2.67 -36.72 -1.24
N TYR A 524 -3.84 -36.36 -1.75
CA TYR A 524 -4.48 -37.06 -2.86
C TYR A 524 -5.11 -36.08 -3.85
N ILE A 525 -5.32 -36.58 -5.08
CA ILE A 525 -6.27 -36.03 -6.03
C ILE A 525 -7.29 -37.10 -6.36
N ALA A 526 -8.56 -36.75 -6.34
CA ALA A 526 -9.66 -37.59 -6.76
C ALA A 526 -10.47 -36.90 -7.88
N GLY A 527 -10.92 -37.69 -8.84
CA GLY A 527 -11.62 -37.20 -10.04
C GLY A 527 -11.99 -38.34 -10.98
N SER A 528 -12.10 -38.05 -12.29
CA SER A 528 -12.43 -39.08 -13.29
C SER A 528 -11.29 -40.09 -13.46
N LYS A 529 -11.61 -41.30 -13.93
CA LYS A 529 -10.59 -42.34 -14.16
C LYS A 529 -9.54 -41.89 -15.18
N GLU A 530 -9.96 -41.16 -16.21
CA GLU A 530 -9.11 -40.62 -17.26
C GLU A 530 -8.15 -39.57 -16.72
N LEU A 531 -8.64 -38.67 -15.85
CA LEU A 531 -7.82 -37.67 -15.17
C LEU A 531 -6.75 -38.34 -14.30
N ILE A 532 -7.15 -39.30 -13.48
CA ILE A 532 -6.25 -39.99 -12.56
C ILE A 532 -5.21 -40.81 -13.34
N GLN A 533 -5.62 -41.49 -14.40
CA GLN A 533 -4.71 -42.22 -15.27
C GLN A 533 -3.71 -41.28 -15.95
N TYR A 534 -4.17 -40.13 -16.45
CA TYR A 534 -3.30 -39.11 -17.02
C TYR A 534 -2.26 -38.62 -16.01
N LEU A 535 -2.67 -38.34 -14.77
CA LEU A 535 -1.76 -37.91 -13.71
C LEU A 535 -0.72 -38.98 -13.35
N LYS A 536 -1.09 -40.26 -13.32
CA LYS A 536 -0.16 -41.36 -13.06
C LYS A 536 0.95 -41.44 -14.12
N TYR A 537 0.68 -41.08 -15.37
CA TYR A 537 1.67 -41.11 -16.45
C TYR A 537 2.46 -39.81 -16.64
N THR A 538 1.99 -38.69 -16.13
CA THR A 538 2.55 -37.36 -16.49
C THR A 538 3.02 -36.54 -15.29
N CYS A 539 2.54 -36.82 -14.08
CA CYS A 539 2.84 -36.00 -12.92
C CYS A 539 4.23 -36.33 -12.35
N PRO A 540 5.18 -35.38 -12.31
CA PRO A 540 6.51 -35.62 -11.75
C PRO A 540 6.49 -36.12 -10.29
N ALA A 541 5.50 -35.69 -9.51
CA ALA A 541 5.32 -36.14 -8.12
C ALA A 541 4.83 -37.59 -7.99
N HIS A 542 4.37 -38.20 -9.08
CA HIS A 542 4.07 -39.64 -9.15
C HIS A 542 5.22 -40.44 -9.78
N LEU A 543 5.82 -39.87 -10.84
CA LEU A 543 6.87 -40.52 -11.63
C LEU A 543 8.23 -40.56 -10.93
N TYR A 544 8.61 -39.50 -10.22
CA TYR A 544 9.99 -39.32 -9.74
C TYR A 544 10.11 -39.17 -8.22
N ALA A 545 9.01 -38.90 -7.51
CA ALA A 545 9.02 -38.80 -6.06
C ALA A 545 8.85 -40.19 -5.41
N THR A 546 9.44 -40.35 -4.23
CA THR A 546 9.26 -41.57 -3.42
C THR A 546 7.79 -41.78 -3.08
N SER A 547 7.34 -43.04 -3.13
CA SER A 547 5.98 -43.38 -2.74
C SER A 547 5.72 -43.14 -1.25
N ILE A 548 4.43 -43.03 -0.88
CA ILE A 548 4.05 -42.89 0.53
C ILE A 548 4.51 -44.13 1.31
N SER A 549 4.98 -43.92 2.53
CA SER A 549 5.40 -45.02 3.41
C SER A 549 4.24 -46.02 3.63
N PRO A 550 4.45 -47.34 3.47
CA PRO A 550 3.43 -48.35 3.73
C PRO A 550 2.72 -48.24 5.09
N PRO A 551 3.41 -48.06 6.24
CA PRO A 551 2.73 -47.82 7.52
C PRO A 551 1.94 -46.51 7.55
N ALA A 552 2.39 -45.46 6.84
CA ALA A 552 1.62 -44.22 6.72
C ALA A 552 0.35 -44.43 5.89
N ALA A 553 0.40 -45.24 4.83
CA ALA A 553 -0.78 -45.65 4.06
C ALA A 553 -1.76 -46.46 4.91
N GLN A 554 -1.26 -47.42 5.71
CA GLN A 554 -2.07 -48.21 6.64
C GLN A 554 -2.75 -47.34 7.70
N GLN A 555 -2.07 -46.32 8.24
CA GLN A 555 -2.66 -45.36 9.17
C GLN A 555 -3.88 -44.67 8.54
N ILE A 556 -3.75 -44.22 7.29
CA ILE A 556 -4.82 -43.53 6.56
C ILE A 556 -6.01 -44.46 6.33
N ILE A 557 -5.76 -45.66 5.77
CA ILE A 557 -6.80 -46.67 5.52
C ILE A 557 -7.56 -46.96 6.82
N SER A 558 -6.83 -47.22 7.90
CA SER A 558 -7.44 -47.52 9.20
C SER A 558 -8.27 -46.35 9.72
N SER A 559 -7.76 -45.12 9.60
CA SER A 559 -8.50 -43.92 10.04
C SER A 559 -9.78 -43.70 9.24
N ILE A 560 -9.78 -43.92 7.92
CA ILE A 560 -10.99 -43.81 7.08
C ILE A 560 -12.00 -44.88 7.48
N LYS A 561 -11.57 -46.14 7.70
CA LYS A 561 -12.44 -47.22 8.16
C LYS A 561 -13.10 -46.90 9.50
N VAL A 562 -12.37 -46.29 10.45
CA VAL A 562 -12.95 -45.83 11.72
C VAL A 562 -13.95 -44.70 11.50
N ILE A 563 -13.63 -43.70 10.66
CA ILE A 563 -14.54 -42.58 10.34
C ILE A 563 -15.87 -43.09 9.78
N LEU A 564 -15.81 -44.05 8.86
CA LEU A 564 -16.98 -44.65 8.21
C LEU A 564 -17.72 -45.69 9.08
N GLY A 565 -17.14 -46.11 10.22
CA GLY A 565 -17.69 -47.19 11.04
C GLY A 565 -17.50 -48.60 10.46
N GLU A 566 -16.65 -48.74 9.44
CA GLU A 566 -16.25 -50.03 8.83
C GLU A 566 -15.35 -50.85 9.76
N ASP A 567 -14.85 -50.23 10.84
CA ASP A 567 -14.20 -50.93 11.95
C ASP A 567 -15.18 -51.70 12.84
N GLY A 568 -16.49 -51.58 12.60
CA GLY A 568 -17.56 -52.18 13.41
C GLY A 568 -17.89 -51.36 14.66
N SER A 569 -17.37 -50.14 14.80
CA SER A 569 -17.63 -49.27 15.95
C SER A 569 -18.34 -47.97 15.55
N SER A 570 -18.89 -47.26 16.54
CA SER A 570 -19.46 -45.91 16.35
C SER A 570 -18.46 -44.78 16.67
N ARG A 571 -17.18 -45.11 16.88
CA ARG A 571 -16.16 -44.14 17.33
C ARG A 571 -15.92 -43.01 16.32
N GLY A 572 -15.96 -43.29 15.01
CA GLY A 572 -15.86 -42.27 13.97
C GLY A 572 -16.98 -41.23 14.07
N ALA A 573 -18.22 -41.69 14.14
CA ALA A 573 -19.40 -40.83 14.29
C ALA A 573 -19.34 -40.01 15.59
N GLN A 574 -18.89 -40.62 16.70
CA GLN A 574 -18.68 -39.91 17.97
C GLN A 574 -17.60 -38.83 17.86
N LYS A 575 -16.46 -39.10 17.21
CA LYS A 575 -15.39 -38.12 16.99
C LYS A 575 -15.88 -36.93 16.15
N LEU A 576 -16.65 -37.19 15.09
CA LEU A 576 -17.25 -36.14 14.23
C LEU A 576 -18.29 -35.29 14.99
N ALA A 577 -19.16 -35.91 15.78
CA ALA A 577 -20.09 -35.18 16.64
C ALA A 577 -19.33 -34.32 17.66
N LYS A 578 -18.29 -34.90 18.28
CA LYS A 578 -17.49 -34.25 19.32
C LYS A 578 -16.74 -33.02 18.81
N ILE A 579 -16.06 -33.12 17.66
CA ILE A 579 -15.34 -31.95 17.10
C ILE A 579 -16.31 -30.83 16.74
N ARG A 580 -17.49 -31.15 16.19
CA ARG A 580 -18.53 -30.16 15.87
C ARG A 580 -19.03 -29.44 17.13
N GLU A 581 -19.41 -30.21 18.15
CA GLU A 581 -19.87 -29.68 19.44
C GLU A 581 -18.79 -28.84 20.14
N ASN A 582 -17.57 -29.37 20.21
CA ASN A 582 -16.43 -28.68 20.81
C ASN A 582 -16.14 -27.36 20.08
N SER A 583 -16.15 -27.37 18.74
CA SER A 583 -15.84 -26.18 17.94
C SER A 583 -16.89 -25.08 18.11
N ASN A 584 -18.18 -25.45 18.05
CA ASN A 584 -19.28 -24.50 18.22
C ASN A 584 -19.35 -23.95 19.65
N PHE A 585 -19.15 -24.82 20.65
CA PHE A 585 -19.07 -24.37 22.04
C PHE A 585 -17.94 -23.37 22.24
N PHE A 586 -16.71 -23.74 21.87
CA PHE A 586 -15.54 -22.91 22.13
C PHE A 586 -15.64 -21.55 21.42
N ARG A 587 -16.09 -21.55 20.15
CA ARG A 587 -16.35 -20.32 19.39
C ARG A 587 -17.37 -19.44 20.09
N SER A 588 -18.51 -20.02 20.50
CA SER A 588 -19.58 -19.26 21.16
C SER A 588 -19.10 -18.64 22.47
N GLU A 589 -18.33 -19.35 23.28
CA GLU A 589 -17.80 -18.81 24.53
C GLU A 589 -16.76 -17.71 24.30
N LEU A 590 -15.85 -17.86 23.34
CA LEU A 590 -14.92 -16.80 22.98
C LEU A 590 -15.64 -15.52 22.52
N GLN A 591 -16.70 -15.67 21.71
CA GLN A 591 -17.51 -14.54 21.27
C GLN A 591 -18.23 -13.87 22.45
N LYS A 592 -18.79 -14.64 23.39
CA LYS A 592 -19.40 -14.11 24.62
C LYS A 592 -18.40 -13.37 25.51
N MET A 593 -17.13 -13.79 25.51
CA MET A 593 -16.03 -13.09 26.21
C MET A 593 -15.58 -11.80 25.51
N GLY A 594 -16.17 -11.43 24.37
CA GLY A 594 -15.88 -10.18 23.66
C GLY A 594 -14.65 -10.23 22.75
N PHE A 595 -14.13 -11.43 22.47
CA PHE A 595 -13.09 -11.62 21.45
C PHE A 595 -13.67 -11.50 20.05
N GLU A 596 -12.87 -10.98 19.13
CA GLU A 596 -13.17 -11.05 17.70
C GLU A 596 -12.63 -12.37 17.14
N VAL A 597 -13.56 -13.28 16.84
CA VAL A 597 -13.28 -14.64 16.38
C VAL A 597 -13.75 -14.79 14.93
N LEU A 598 -12.86 -15.24 14.05
CA LEU A 598 -13.17 -15.53 12.66
C LEU A 598 -13.62 -16.99 12.46
N GLY A 599 -14.19 -17.25 11.28
CA GLY A 599 -14.56 -18.57 10.81
C GLY A 599 -16.01 -18.95 11.13
N ASP A 600 -16.56 -19.81 10.28
CA ASP A 600 -17.98 -20.20 10.35
C ASP A 600 -18.23 -21.26 11.41
N ASN A 601 -19.51 -21.45 11.77
CA ASN A 601 -19.93 -22.58 12.59
C ASN A 601 -19.49 -23.92 11.96
N ASP A 602 -19.29 -24.92 12.80
CA ASP A 602 -18.77 -26.26 12.50
C ASP A 602 -17.30 -26.31 12.02
N SER A 603 -16.70 -25.18 11.62
CA SER A 603 -15.27 -25.14 11.29
C SER A 603 -14.42 -25.42 12.53
N PRO A 604 -13.41 -26.32 12.47
CA PRO A 604 -12.51 -26.59 13.59
C PRO A 604 -11.38 -25.55 13.71
N VAL A 605 -11.29 -24.62 12.76
CA VAL A 605 -10.32 -23.52 12.76
C VAL A 605 -11.05 -22.24 13.16
N MET A 606 -10.60 -21.60 14.24
CA MET A 606 -11.18 -20.35 14.73
C MET A 606 -10.07 -19.37 15.16
N PRO A 607 -9.68 -18.44 14.29
CA PRO A 607 -8.69 -17.43 14.62
C PRO A 607 -9.24 -16.37 15.57
N ILE A 608 -8.44 -16.01 16.59
CA ILE A 608 -8.68 -14.86 17.47
C ILE A 608 -7.82 -13.70 16.98
N MET A 609 -8.43 -12.55 16.70
CA MET A 609 -7.71 -11.41 16.16
C MET A 609 -6.81 -10.75 17.22
N LEU A 610 -5.53 -10.55 16.88
CA LEU A 610 -4.54 -9.88 17.74
C LEU A 610 -4.19 -8.48 17.25
N TYR A 611 -4.19 -8.28 15.92
CA TYR A 611 -3.86 -7.04 15.22
C TYR A 611 -2.43 -6.54 15.45
N ASN A 612 -2.16 -6.02 16.64
CA ASN A 612 -0.93 -5.31 16.96
C ASN A 612 0.26 -6.29 17.10
N PRO A 613 1.41 -6.01 16.47
CA PRO A 613 2.58 -6.89 16.51
C PRO A 613 3.12 -7.17 17.92
N ALA A 614 2.98 -6.23 18.87
CA ALA A 614 3.42 -6.43 20.24
C ALA A 614 2.54 -7.44 21.02
N LYS A 615 1.27 -7.56 20.63
CA LYS A 615 0.31 -8.48 21.26
C LYS A 615 0.57 -9.93 20.88
N ILE A 616 1.15 -10.17 19.70
CA ILE A 616 1.49 -11.51 19.17
C ILE A 616 2.36 -12.31 20.15
N PRO A 617 3.60 -11.87 20.49
CA PRO A 617 4.45 -12.61 21.39
C PRO A 617 3.91 -12.61 22.82
N ALA A 618 3.24 -11.53 23.25
CA ALA A 618 2.67 -11.43 24.58
C ALA A 618 1.60 -12.51 24.80
N PHE A 619 0.64 -12.62 23.89
CA PHE A 619 -0.41 -13.64 23.94
C PHE A 619 0.18 -15.05 23.89
N SER A 620 1.05 -15.32 22.91
CA SER A 620 1.65 -16.66 22.73
C SER A 620 2.46 -17.12 23.95
N ARG A 621 3.30 -16.24 24.52
CA ARG A 621 4.14 -16.57 25.67
C ARG A 621 3.32 -16.73 26.94
N GLU A 622 2.33 -15.86 27.16
CA GLU A 622 1.56 -15.87 28.39
C GLU A 622 0.57 -17.05 28.48
N CYS A 623 -0.01 -17.46 27.35
CA CYS A 623 -0.75 -18.72 27.26
C CYS A 623 0.18 -19.91 27.58
N LEU A 624 1.40 -19.94 27.02
CA LEU A 624 2.34 -21.02 27.28
C LEU A 624 2.75 -21.11 28.76
N ARG A 625 2.96 -19.96 29.43
CA ARG A 625 3.25 -19.94 30.88
C ARG A 625 2.13 -20.53 31.73
N ARG A 626 0.90 -20.55 31.21
CA ARG A 626 -0.29 -21.19 31.81
C ARG A 626 -0.58 -22.58 31.24
N ASN A 627 0.42 -23.20 30.59
CA ASN A 627 0.34 -24.53 30.01
C ASN A 627 -0.71 -24.64 28.87
N VAL A 628 -0.93 -23.57 28.10
CA VAL A 628 -1.77 -23.57 26.89
C VAL A 628 -0.93 -23.18 25.68
N ALA A 629 -0.76 -24.11 24.75
CA ALA A 629 0.04 -23.91 23.55
C ALA A 629 -0.84 -23.48 22.37
N VAL A 630 -0.68 -22.21 21.97
CA VAL A 630 -1.34 -21.60 20.80
C VAL A 630 -0.35 -21.31 19.69
N VAL A 631 -0.83 -21.26 18.45
CA VAL A 631 -0.06 -20.83 17.28
C VAL A 631 -0.48 -19.42 16.89
N THR A 632 0.47 -18.50 16.81
CA THR A 632 0.23 -17.16 16.30
C THR A 632 0.69 -17.04 14.86
N VAL A 633 -0.07 -16.32 14.05
CA VAL A 633 0.18 -16.11 12.61
C VAL A 633 0.21 -14.61 12.34
N ALA A 634 1.23 -14.18 11.60
CA ALA A 634 1.44 -12.79 11.19
C ALA A 634 2.16 -12.74 9.84
N PHE A 635 2.48 -11.54 9.38
CA PHE A 635 3.24 -11.32 8.15
C PHE A 635 4.53 -12.19 8.11
N PRO A 636 4.85 -12.83 6.97
CA PRO A 636 4.22 -12.71 5.65
C PRO A 636 3.01 -13.63 5.42
N ALA A 637 2.64 -14.48 6.38
CA ALA A 637 1.54 -15.43 6.20
C ALA A 637 0.16 -14.76 6.14
N THR A 638 0.01 -13.61 6.80
CA THR A 638 -1.19 -12.77 6.77
C THR A 638 -0.79 -11.30 6.58
N PRO A 639 -1.67 -10.42 6.06
CA PRO A 639 -1.40 -8.99 5.98
C PRO A 639 -1.02 -8.39 7.35
N LEU A 640 -0.23 -7.31 7.35
CA LEU A 640 0.30 -6.68 8.59
C LEU A 640 -0.79 -6.34 9.61
N LEU A 641 -1.96 -5.93 9.15
CA LEU A 641 -3.08 -5.58 10.01
C LEU A 641 -3.86 -6.79 10.52
N LEU A 642 -3.63 -8.01 10.02
CA LEU A 642 -4.50 -9.16 10.29
C LEU A 642 -3.77 -10.27 11.06
N ALA A 643 -2.85 -9.88 11.94
CA ALA A 643 -2.20 -10.81 12.86
C ALA A 643 -3.21 -11.43 13.83
N ARG A 644 -3.06 -12.73 14.08
CA ARG A 644 -4.07 -13.53 14.81
C ARG A 644 -3.44 -14.70 15.56
N ALA A 645 -4.12 -15.21 16.58
CA ALA A 645 -3.85 -16.52 17.18
C ALA A 645 -4.80 -17.54 16.54
N ARG A 646 -4.28 -18.52 15.81
CA ARG A 646 -5.11 -19.53 15.16
C ARG A 646 -5.34 -20.69 16.11
N ILE A 647 -6.57 -20.81 16.60
CA ILE A 647 -7.00 -21.92 17.45
C ILE A 647 -7.56 -23.04 16.56
N CYS A 648 -7.12 -24.26 16.84
CA CYS A 648 -7.59 -25.47 16.17
C CYS A 648 -8.16 -26.43 17.23
N ILE A 649 -9.44 -26.78 17.07
CA ILE A 649 -10.16 -27.66 17.99
C ILE A 649 -10.12 -29.11 17.49
N SER A 650 -10.04 -30.04 18.44
CA SER A 650 -9.98 -31.48 18.18
C SER A 650 -11.16 -32.20 18.85
N ALA A 651 -11.54 -33.35 18.28
CA ALA A 651 -12.39 -34.34 18.92
C ALA A 651 -11.74 -34.92 20.20
N ALA A 652 -10.42 -34.86 20.32
CA ALA A 652 -9.69 -35.38 21.48
C ALA A 652 -9.78 -34.46 22.70
N HIS A 653 -10.21 -33.20 22.54
CA HIS A 653 -10.38 -32.29 23.67
C HIS A 653 -11.60 -32.67 24.51
N THR A 654 -11.39 -32.77 25.83
CA THR A 654 -12.48 -32.90 26.80
C THR A 654 -13.17 -31.56 27.02
N ARG A 655 -14.34 -31.56 27.68
CA ARG A 655 -15.03 -30.30 27.97
C ARG A 655 -14.23 -29.47 28.96
N GLU A 656 -13.60 -30.13 29.91
CA GLU A 656 -12.75 -29.58 30.95
C GLU A 656 -11.51 -28.91 30.35
N ASP A 657 -10.89 -29.53 29.34
CA ASP A 657 -9.78 -28.94 28.58
C ASP A 657 -10.19 -27.61 27.94
N LEU A 658 -11.36 -27.59 27.31
CA LEU A 658 -11.87 -26.40 26.64
C LEU A 658 -12.22 -25.28 27.63
N VAL A 659 -12.83 -25.61 28.78
CA VAL A 659 -13.09 -24.64 29.85
C VAL A 659 -11.79 -24.05 30.38
N LYS A 660 -10.79 -24.90 30.66
CA LYS A 660 -9.46 -24.44 31.08
C LYS A 660 -8.79 -23.52 30.05
N ALA A 661 -8.89 -23.87 28.77
CA ALA A 661 -8.40 -23.02 27.69
C ALA A 661 -9.10 -21.66 27.67
N LEU A 662 -10.43 -21.62 27.81
CA LEU A 662 -11.22 -20.40 27.85
C LEU A 662 -10.84 -19.51 29.03
N GLU A 663 -10.67 -20.07 30.23
CA GLU A 663 -10.22 -19.33 31.42
C GLU A 663 -8.85 -18.68 31.21
N VAL A 664 -7.89 -19.44 30.66
CA VAL A 664 -6.55 -18.94 30.34
C VAL A 664 -6.61 -17.86 29.27
N ILE A 665 -7.34 -18.09 28.18
CA ILE A 665 -7.47 -17.14 27.07
C ILE A 665 -8.17 -15.86 27.53
N SER A 666 -9.18 -15.94 28.39
CA SER A 666 -9.84 -14.77 29.00
C SER A 666 -8.83 -13.95 29.81
N SER A 667 -8.13 -14.59 30.76
CA SER A 667 -7.14 -13.92 31.62
C SER A 667 -6.01 -13.27 30.82
N VAL A 668 -5.48 -13.97 29.81
CA VAL A 668 -4.43 -13.43 28.93
C VAL A 668 -4.99 -12.35 27.99
N GLY A 669 -6.23 -12.52 27.55
CA GLY A 669 -6.96 -11.57 26.72
C GLY A 669 -7.12 -10.21 27.40
N ASP A 670 -7.45 -10.22 28.69
CA ASP A 670 -7.52 -9.03 29.53
C ASP A 670 -6.14 -8.39 29.73
N LEU A 671 -5.11 -9.21 29.98
CA LEU A 671 -3.74 -8.74 30.18
C LEU A 671 -3.19 -8.02 28.94
N VAL A 672 -3.46 -8.58 27.74
CA VAL A 672 -2.94 -8.08 26.46
C VAL A 672 -3.90 -7.07 25.81
N GLY A 673 -5.14 -6.98 26.32
CA GLY A 673 -6.17 -6.03 25.88
C GLY A 673 -6.72 -6.35 24.49
N ILE A 674 -7.22 -7.57 24.27
CA ILE A 674 -7.77 -8.04 22.97
C ILE A 674 -9.29 -8.32 22.98
N GLY A 675 -10.02 -7.90 24.03
CA GLY A 675 -11.49 -7.86 24.02
C GLY A 675 -11.98 -6.62 23.26
N TYR A 676 -12.29 -6.77 21.96
CA TYR A 676 -12.66 -5.65 21.09
C TYR A 676 -14.16 -5.37 21.04
N ASN A 677 -15.02 -6.33 21.41
CA ASN A 677 -16.47 -6.28 21.20
C ASN A 677 -17.31 -6.02 22.48
N GLY A 678 -16.71 -5.76 23.64
CA GLY A 678 -17.45 -5.45 24.88
C GLY A 678 -17.80 -3.95 25.02
N ASP A 679 -18.87 -3.65 25.78
CA ASP A 679 -19.43 -2.30 26.09
C ASP A 679 -18.44 -1.28 26.69
N SER A 680 -17.18 -1.66 26.89
CA SER A 680 -16.09 -0.73 27.06
C SER A 680 -15.86 0.03 25.74
N VAL A 681 -16.42 1.23 25.61
CA VAL A 681 -16.23 2.23 24.54
C VAL A 681 -14.74 2.56 24.24
N LEU A 682 -13.79 1.93 24.95
CA LEU A 682 -12.36 1.99 24.70
C LEU A 682 -11.78 0.58 24.81
N GLY A 683 -11.81 -0.18 23.71
CA GLY A 683 -11.07 -1.43 23.60
C GLY A 683 -9.61 -1.23 24.01
N GLY A 684 -9.20 -1.91 25.09
CA GLY A 684 -7.80 -2.13 25.44
C GLY A 684 -7.04 -1.03 26.18
N VAL A 685 -7.68 -0.11 26.93
CA VAL A 685 -6.95 0.83 27.82
C VAL A 685 -7.40 0.68 29.27
N SER A 686 -6.46 0.39 30.17
CA SER A 686 -6.77 0.26 31.60
C SER A 686 -7.33 1.57 32.19
N PRO A 687 -8.21 1.51 33.21
CA PRO A 687 -8.95 2.67 33.74
C PRO A 687 -8.07 3.81 34.29
N ARG A 688 -6.78 3.55 34.54
CA ARG A 688 -5.80 4.54 35.01
C ARG A 688 -5.26 5.43 33.89
N TRP A 689 -5.07 4.89 32.68
CA TRP A 689 -4.55 5.64 31.53
C TRP A 689 -5.66 6.40 30.79
N ALA A 690 -6.88 5.86 30.77
CA ALA A 690 -8.06 6.54 30.22
C ALA A 690 -8.36 7.87 30.95
N ARG A 691 -8.05 7.98 32.24
CA ARG A 691 -8.21 9.23 33.02
C ARG A 691 -7.19 10.30 32.68
N LEU A 692 -5.96 9.92 32.34
CA LEU A 692 -4.88 10.84 31.96
C LEU A 692 -5.02 11.33 30.51
N LEU A 693 -5.50 10.48 29.59
CA LEU A 693 -5.74 10.86 28.19
C LEU A 693 -7.06 11.65 28.00
N ARG A 694 -8.08 11.41 28.85
CA ARG A 694 -9.35 12.18 28.81
C ARG A 694 -9.19 13.66 29.13
N PHE A 695 -8.24 14.04 30.00
CA PHE A 695 -8.20 15.38 30.59
C PHE A 695 -7.38 16.44 29.83
N HIS A 696 -6.68 16.08 28.75
CA HIS A 696 -5.85 17.06 28.02
C HIS A 696 -6.05 17.04 26.50
N PHE A 697 -6.27 15.87 25.91
CA PHE A 697 -6.38 15.77 24.46
C PHE A 697 -7.83 15.87 23.98
N MET A 698 -8.79 15.21 24.65
CA MET A 698 -10.18 15.23 24.22
C MET A 698 -10.91 16.55 24.50
N GLU A 699 -10.67 17.23 25.63
CA GLU A 699 -11.24 18.57 25.86
C GLU A 699 -10.72 19.56 24.82
N SER A 700 -9.40 19.59 24.55
CA SER A 700 -8.81 20.50 23.56
C SER A 700 -9.29 20.22 22.12
N LEU A 701 -9.52 18.95 21.76
CA LEU A 701 -10.05 18.55 20.47
C LEU A 701 -11.57 18.83 20.36
N GLN A 702 -12.34 18.59 21.41
CA GLN A 702 -13.78 18.80 21.44
C GLN A 702 -14.14 20.30 21.53
N GLU A 703 -13.30 21.10 22.19
CA GLU A 703 -13.37 22.56 22.21
C GLU A 703 -12.94 23.17 20.86
N SER A 704 -12.03 22.51 20.11
CA SER A 704 -11.69 22.90 18.74
C SER A 704 -12.75 22.49 17.70
N ILE A 705 -13.34 21.31 17.85
CA ILE A 705 -14.39 20.78 16.95
C ILE A 705 -15.72 21.51 17.18
N SER A 706 -16.09 21.81 18.44
CA SER A 706 -17.30 22.56 18.75
C SER A 706 -17.25 24.02 18.29
N LYS A 707 -16.04 24.59 18.13
CA LYS A 707 -15.87 25.94 17.57
C LYS A 707 -16.04 26.02 16.04
N GLN A 708 -16.11 24.90 15.31
CA GLN A 708 -16.12 24.91 13.84
C GLN A 708 -17.20 24.05 13.16
N ALA A 709 -17.98 23.25 13.89
CA ALA A 709 -19.01 22.42 13.28
C ALA A 709 -20.41 23.00 13.51
N PHE A 710 -20.87 23.85 12.58
CA PHE A 710 -22.29 24.16 12.40
C PHE A 710 -22.88 23.31 11.26
N ASP A 711 -24.06 22.76 11.52
CA ASP A 711 -25.02 22.07 10.64
C ASP A 711 -24.78 22.18 9.12
N THR A 712 -24.07 21.22 8.51
CA THR A 712 -24.07 21.08 7.03
C THR A 712 -24.57 19.69 6.62
N PRO A 713 -25.74 19.59 5.96
CA PRO A 713 -26.25 18.33 5.41
C PRO A 713 -25.38 17.81 4.25
N LEU A 714 -25.13 16.50 4.21
CA LEU A 714 -24.36 15.83 3.14
C LEU A 714 -25.29 15.33 2.03
N TYR A 715 -25.02 15.72 0.77
CA TYR A 715 -25.82 15.32 -0.39
C TYR A 715 -25.03 14.42 -1.35
N ARG A 716 -25.71 13.42 -1.96
CA ARG A 716 -25.11 12.47 -2.91
C ARG A 716 -25.04 13.09 -4.31
N PHE A 717 -23.84 13.21 -4.86
CA PHE A 717 -23.60 13.73 -6.21
C PHE A 717 -23.63 12.60 -7.24
N ASN A 718 -24.56 12.63 -8.21
CA ASN A 718 -24.69 11.59 -9.24
C ASN A 718 -23.81 11.94 -10.45
N ILE A 719 -22.66 11.28 -10.58
CA ILE A 719 -21.72 11.46 -11.71
C ILE A 719 -21.87 10.26 -12.67
N PRO A 720 -22.04 10.47 -13.99
CA PRO A 720 -22.12 9.39 -14.97
C PRO A 720 -20.76 8.71 -15.18
N ASN A 721 -20.75 7.55 -15.86
CA ASN A 721 -19.52 6.85 -16.21
C ASN A 721 -18.76 7.62 -17.30
N LEU A 722 -17.74 8.37 -16.91
CA LEU A 722 -16.89 9.14 -17.82
C LEU A 722 -15.88 8.25 -18.55
N ARG A 723 -15.62 8.52 -19.83
CA ARG A 723 -14.63 7.78 -20.62
C ARG A 723 -13.22 8.10 -20.15
N VAL A 724 -12.66 7.16 -19.41
CA VAL A 724 -11.26 7.18 -18.98
C VAL A 724 -10.38 6.66 -20.10
N GLY A 725 -9.34 7.41 -20.48
CA GLY A 725 -8.37 7.03 -21.53
C GLY A 725 -7.43 5.90 -21.11
N THR A 726 -6.22 5.88 -21.69
CA THR A 726 -5.17 4.94 -21.25
C THR A 726 -4.73 5.23 -19.81
N LEU A 727 -4.12 4.24 -19.14
CA LEU A 727 -3.56 4.43 -17.79
C LEU A 727 -2.59 5.61 -17.75
N ASP A 728 -1.74 5.76 -18.77
CA ASP A 728 -0.82 6.90 -18.90
C ASP A 728 -1.58 8.23 -19.02
N SER A 729 -2.70 8.25 -19.75
CA SER A 729 -3.55 9.44 -19.87
C SER A 729 -4.23 9.80 -18.55
N LEU A 730 -4.65 8.81 -17.76
CA LEU A 730 -5.25 9.03 -16.44
C LEU A 730 -4.21 9.46 -15.40
N LEU A 731 -2.98 8.92 -15.46
CA LEU A 731 -1.87 9.33 -14.61
C LEU A 731 -1.45 10.78 -14.90
N ALA A 732 -1.29 11.14 -16.17
CA ALA A 732 -1.04 12.52 -16.58
C ALA A 732 -2.18 13.46 -16.12
N LEU A 733 -3.43 13.01 -16.29
CA LEU A 733 -4.59 13.79 -15.87
C LEU A 733 -4.67 13.98 -14.35
N SER A 734 -4.21 13.02 -13.54
CA SER A 734 -4.19 13.16 -12.08
C SER A 734 -3.32 14.32 -11.61
N ASP A 735 -2.15 14.49 -12.23
CA ASP A 735 -1.25 15.61 -11.93
C ASP A 735 -1.81 16.95 -12.44
N ASP A 736 -2.41 16.96 -13.63
CA ASP A 736 -3.02 18.14 -14.22
C ASP A 736 -4.31 18.57 -13.49
N LEU A 737 -5.04 17.62 -12.88
CA LEU A 737 -6.22 17.88 -12.05
C LEU A 737 -5.84 18.61 -10.76
N LEU A 738 -4.71 18.30 -10.11
CA LEU A 738 -4.26 19.01 -8.92
C LEU A 738 -3.91 20.47 -9.21
N LYS A 739 -3.23 20.71 -10.34
CA LYS A 739 -2.93 22.06 -10.83
C LYS A 739 -4.21 22.81 -11.18
N SER A 740 -5.12 22.15 -11.91
CA SER A 740 -6.41 22.72 -12.29
C SER A 740 -7.25 23.05 -11.06
N ASN A 741 -7.32 22.19 -10.05
CA ASN A 741 -8.07 22.46 -8.82
C ASN A 741 -7.51 23.68 -8.08
N SER A 742 -6.19 23.76 -7.92
CA SER A 742 -5.53 24.90 -7.26
C SER A 742 -5.79 26.22 -8.01
N PHE A 743 -5.77 26.17 -9.35
CA PHE A 743 -6.10 27.31 -10.20
C PHE A 743 -7.57 27.74 -10.02
N ILE A 744 -8.51 26.79 -10.10
CA ILE A 744 -9.96 27.03 -10.00
C ILE A 744 -10.32 27.57 -8.61
N GLU A 745 -9.77 27.02 -7.53
CA GLU A 745 -9.95 27.54 -6.17
C GLU A 745 -9.39 28.97 -6.05
N GLY A 746 -8.21 29.22 -6.62
CA GLY A 746 -7.61 30.55 -6.64
C GLY A 746 -8.48 31.60 -7.34
N VAL A 747 -9.05 31.26 -8.51
CA VAL A 747 -9.98 32.13 -9.24
C VAL A 747 -11.27 32.33 -8.44
N SER A 748 -11.83 31.28 -7.86
CA SER A 748 -13.05 31.35 -7.05
C SER A 748 -12.88 32.25 -5.82
N HIS A 749 -11.73 32.17 -5.13
CA HIS A 749 -11.40 33.05 -4.02
C HIS A 749 -11.23 34.50 -4.45
N LYS A 750 -10.63 34.76 -5.62
CA LYS A 750 -10.54 36.12 -6.19
C LYS A 750 -11.93 36.69 -6.46
N ILE A 751 -12.82 35.92 -7.10
CA ILE A 751 -14.20 36.35 -7.38
C ILE A 751 -14.92 36.68 -6.07
N ARG A 752 -14.89 35.76 -5.10
CA ARG A 752 -15.54 35.96 -3.79
C ARG A 752 -15.05 37.24 -3.11
N ARG A 753 -13.73 37.46 -3.06
CA ARG A 753 -13.15 38.64 -2.43
C ARG A 753 -13.60 39.94 -3.10
N GLN A 754 -13.73 39.95 -4.43
CA GLN A 754 -14.23 41.12 -5.16
C GLN A 754 -15.72 41.38 -4.88
N ILE A 755 -16.54 40.32 -4.79
CA ILE A 755 -17.95 40.44 -4.42
C ILE A 755 -18.10 41.00 -3.01
N GLU A 756 -17.37 40.45 -2.02
CA GLU A 756 -17.40 40.93 -0.64
C GLU A 756 -16.94 42.41 -0.52
N GLU A 757 -15.97 42.83 -1.34
CA GLU A 757 -15.55 44.24 -1.39
C GLU A 757 -16.63 45.15 -1.98
N LEU A 758 -17.31 44.70 -3.04
CA LEU A 758 -18.42 45.45 -3.66
C LEU A 758 -19.62 45.56 -2.73
N GLU A 759 -20.02 44.49 -2.04
CA GLU A 759 -21.10 44.51 -1.05
C GLU A 759 -20.82 45.48 0.10
N ARG A 760 -19.56 45.53 0.56
CA ARG A 760 -19.13 46.46 1.61
C ARG A 760 -19.23 47.92 1.17
N VAL A 761 -19.00 48.21 -0.10
CA VAL A 761 -19.01 49.58 -0.64
C VAL A 761 -20.42 50.03 -1.08
N SER A 762 -21.25 49.12 -1.60
CA SER A 762 -22.61 49.46 -2.09
C SER A 762 -23.66 49.48 -0.97
N GLY A 763 -23.42 48.78 0.15
CA GLY A 763 -24.38 48.65 1.24
C GLY A 763 -25.60 47.79 0.90
N VAL A 764 -25.65 47.20 -0.30
CA VAL A 764 -26.72 46.30 -0.75
C VAL A 764 -26.24 44.87 -0.54
N VAL A 765 -26.86 44.17 0.40
CA VAL A 765 -26.63 42.73 0.63
C VAL A 765 -27.17 41.98 -0.58
N SER A 766 -26.31 41.24 -1.30
CA SER A 766 -26.77 40.44 -2.44
C SER A 766 -27.82 39.42 -1.97
N SER A 767 -28.89 39.28 -2.75
CA SER A 767 -29.83 38.15 -2.64
C SER A 767 -29.05 36.83 -2.65
N SER A 768 -29.56 35.83 -1.92
CA SER A 768 -28.99 34.48 -1.81
C SER A 768 -28.45 33.97 -3.14
N LEU A 769 -27.21 33.46 -3.17
CA LEU A 769 -26.62 32.90 -4.39
C LEU A 769 -27.57 31.85 -5.00
N THR A 770 -27.81 31.99 -6.30
CA THR A 770 -28.56 30.99 -7.09
C THR A 770 -27.71 30.52 -8.26
N VAL A 771 -27.75 29.23 -8.55
CA VAL A 771 -27.19 28.63 -9.77
C VAL A 771 -28.35 28.39 -10.72
N ASP A 772 -28.34 29.02 -11.91
CA ASP A 772 -29.43 28.97 -12.90
C ASP A 772 -30.84 29.28 -12.32
N GLY A 773 -30.91 30.23 -11.37
CA GLY A 773 -32.15 30.62 -10.70
C GLY A 773 -32.60 29.70 -9.56
N VAL A 774 -31.81 28.68 -9.21
CA VAL A 774 -32.07 27.75 -8.10
C VAL A 774 -31.14 28.07 -6.92
N PRO A 775 -31.65 28.13 -5.67
CA PRO A 775 -30.79 28.28 -4.48
C PRO A 775 -29.71 27.19 -4.42
N VAL A 776 -28.48 27.56 -4.03
CA VAL A 776 -27.31 26.66 -4.01
C VAL A 776 -27.59 25.35 -3.27
N ASP A 777 -28.27 25.40 -2.12
CA ASP A 777 -28.60 24.20 -1.34
C ASP A 777 -29.50 23.24 -2.12
N SER A 778 -30.49 23.77 -2.85
CA SER A 778 -31.39 22.97 -3.69
C SER A 778 -30.70 22.45 -4.95
N TYR A 779 -29.78 23.24 -5.53
CA TYR A 779 -29.00 22.82 -6.71
C TYR A 779 -28.12 21.60 -6.39
N LEU A 780 -27.42 21.62 -5.25
CA LEU A 780 -26.58 20.49 -4.81
C LEU A 780 -27.38 19.19 -4.60
N THR A 781 -28.63 19.30 -4.13
CA THR A 781 -29.50 18.11 -3.94
C THR A 781 -30.02 17.52 -5.26
N ARG A 782 -30.08 18.32 -6.32
CA ARG A 782 -30.67 17.95 -7.62
C ARG A 782 -29.66 17.98 -8.76
N PHE A 783 -28.37 17.95 -8.45
CA PHE A 783 -27.33 18.01 -9.46
C PHE A 783 -27.51 16.88 -10.49
N VAL A 784 -27.57 17.27 -11.76
CA VAL A 784 -27.61 16.37 -12.93
C VAL A 784 -26.44 16.76 -13.82
N TRP A 785 -25.71 15.77 -14.31
CA TRP A 785 -24.62 15.99 -15.24
C TRP A 785 -25.13 16.57 -16.56
N ASP A 786 -24.55 17.68 -17.00
CA ASP A 786 -24.89 18.32 -18.28
C ASP A 786 -24.14 17.62 -19.41
N ASP A 787 -24.75 16.57 -19.98
CA ASP A 787 -24.19 15.82 -21.11
C ASP A 787 -24.03 16.67 -22.39
N ALA A 788 -24.75 17.78 -22.52
CA ALA A 788 -24.62 18.68 -23.68
C ALA A 788 -23.37 19.54 -23.57
N LYS A 789 -23.02 19.99 -22.36
CA LYS A 789 -21.83 20.80 -22.10
C LYS A 789 -20.57 19.96 -21.85
N TYR A 790 -20.72 18.78 -21.25
CA TYR A 790 -19.63 17.87 -20.90
C TYR A 790 -19.95 16.44 -21.37
N PRO A 791 -19.79 16.13 -22.66
CA PRO A 791 -20.18 14.83 -23.22
C PRO A 791 -19.44 13.66 -22.58
N THR A 792 -20.18 12.67 -22.05
CA THR A 792 -19.62 11.47 -21.40
C THR A 792 -18.76 10.58 -22.31
N MET A 793 -18.93 10.71 -23.64
CA MET A 793 -18.16 9.98 -24.66
C MET A 793 -16.78 10.58 -24.96
N SER A 794 -16.56 11.84 -24.57
CA SER A 794 -15.27 12.51 -24.74
C SER A 794 -14.27 11.99 -23.70
N PRO A 795 -12.98 11.85 -24.05
CA PRO A 795 -11.94 11.53 -23.08
C PRO A 795 -11.96 12.50 -21.90
N LEU A 796 -11.85 11.97 -20.68
CA LEU A 796 -11.90 12.76 -19.45
C LEU A 796 -10.91 13.94 -19.45
N ARG A 797 -9.75 13.78 -20.09
CA ARG A 797 -8.75 14.85 -20.25
C ARG A 797 -9.30 16.06 -21.01
N GLU A 798 -10.00 15.85 -22.11
CA GLU A 798 -10.58 16.94 -22.91
C GLU A 798 -11.66 17.69 -22.14
N ILE A 799 -12.45 16.98 -21.33
CA ILE A 799 -13.47 17.60 -20.46
C ILE A 799 -12.79 18.53 -19.43
N VAL A 800 -11.70 18.05 -18.80
CA VAL A 800 -10.94 18.84 -17.80
C VAL A 800 -10.27 20.05 -18.45
N ASP A 801 -9.63 19.88 -19.60
CA ASP A 801 -9.00 20.97 -20.34
C ASP A 801 -10.04 22.03 -20.77
N GLY A 802 -11.24 21.60 -21.19
CA GLY A 802 -12.35 22.49 -21.50
C GLY A 802 -12.85 23.30 -20.31
N ILE A 803 -12.96 22.68 -19.12
CA ILE A 803 -13.32 23.38 -17.87
C ILE A 803 -12.23 24.40 -17.50
N HIS A 804 -10.97 24.01 -17.58
CA HIS A 804 -9.84 24.87 -17.27
C HIS A 804 -9.83 26.13 -18.16
N ALA A 805 -10.02 25.96 -19.48
CA ALA A 805 -10.09 27.06 -20.42
C ALA A 805 -11.25 28.03 -20.14
N GLN A 806 -12.43 27.51 -19.76
CA GLN A 806 -13.58 28.34 -19.38
C GLN A 806 -13.28 29.18 -18.13
N ILE A 807 -12.63 28.60 -17.13
CA ILE A 807 -12.32 29.29 -15.87
C ILE A 807 -11.20 30.31 -16.05
N ALA A 808 -10.21 30.02 -16.91
CA ALA A 808 -9.19 30.99 -17.29
C ALA A 808 -9.80 32.23 -17.96
N LYS A 809 -10.78 32.03 -18.86
CA LYS A 809 -11.52 33.15 -19.47
C LYS A 809 -12.26 33.99 -18.43
N ILE A 810 -12.90 33.36 -17.44
CA ILE A 810 -13.57 34.06 -16.33
C ILE A 810 -12.57 34.90 -15.52
N GLU A 811 -11.36 34.37 -15.27
CA GLU A 811 -10.33 35.13 -14.55
C GLU A 811 -9.91 36.39 -15.31
N ASP A 812 -9.73 36.30 -16.61
CA ASP A 812 -9.34 37.45 -17.43
C ASP A 812 -10.46 38.49 -17.52
N ASP A 813 -11.71 38.05 -17.69
CA ASP A 813 -12.88 38.94 -17.63
C ASP A 813 -12.98 39.66 -16.26
N LEU A 814 -12.71 38.95 -15.15
CA LEU A 814 -12.66 39.54 -13.81
C LEU A 814 -11.58 40.61 -13.70
N LYS A 815 -10.37 40.37 -14.22
CA LYS A 815 -9.26 41.35 -14.18
C LYS A 815 -9.64 42.65 -14.89
N VAL A 816 -10.28 42.55 -16.06
CA VAL A 816 -10.76 43.71 -16.82
C VAL A 816 -11.78 44.50 -16.01
N ARG A 817 -12.78 43.83 -15.44
CA ARG A 817 -13.82 44.49 -14.62
C ARG A 817 -13.26 45.15 -13.35
N VAL A 818 -12.30 44.51 -12.69
CA VAL A 818 -11.64 45.09 -11.51
C VAL A 818 -10.84 46.34 -11.88
N ALA A 819 -10.18 46.36 -13.05
CA ALA A 819 -9.48 47.55 -13.53
C ALA A 819 -10.46 48.71 -13.83
N GLU A 820 -11.60 48.43 -14.47
CA GLU A 820 -12.68 49.41 -14.69
C GLU A 820 -13.19 50.00 -13.36
N TYR A 821 -13.50 49.14 -12.38
CA TYR A 821 -13.97 49.56 -11.06
C TYR A 821 -12.98 50.47 -10.34
N ASN A 822 -11.69 50.11 -10.33
CA ASN A 822 -10.66 50.90 -9.65
C ASN A 822 -10.48 52.28 -10.30
N ASN A 823 -10.62 52.39 -11.62
CA ASN A 823 -10.56 53.69 -12.31
C ASN A 823 -11.70 54.61 -11.87
N VAL A 824 -12.94 54.09 -11.84
CA VAL A 824 -14.12 54.85 -11.38
C VAL A 824 -13.98 55.25 -9.90
N ARG A 825 -13.50 54.34 -9.04
CA ARG A 825 -13.25 54.61 -7.62
C ARG A 825 -12.22 55.72 -7.39
N SER A 826 -11.16 55.76 -8.20
CA SER A 826 -10.13 56.82 -8.14
C SER A 826 -10.70 58.19 -8.52
N GLN A 827 -11.53 58.24 -9.58
CA GLN A 827 -12.21 59.47 -9.99
C GLN A 827 -13.15 59.99 -8.88
N LEU A 828 -13.93 59.12 -8.24
CA LEU A 828 -14.81 59.47 -7.13
C LEU A 828 -14.04 60.07 -5.94
N ASN A 829 -12.92 59.46 -5.55
CA ASN A 829 -12.10 59.95 -4.44
C ASN A 829 -11.49 61.33 -4.73
N THR A 830 -11.14 61.60 -5.98
CA THR A 830 -10.61 62.91 -6.40
C THR A 830 -11.67 63.99 -6.30
N ILE A 831 -12.92 63.69 -6.66
CA ILE A 831 -14.06 64.60 -6.52
C ILE A 831 -14.33 64.88 -5.03
N ASN A 832 -14.35 63.85 -4.18
CA ASN A 832 -14.59 64.01 -2.74
C ASN A 832 -13.52 64.87 -2.05
N ARG A 833 -12.23 64.74 -2.44
CA ARG A 833 -11.14 65.57 -1.89
C ARG A 833 -11.31 67.06 -2.22
N LYS A 834 -11.82 67.40 -3.41
CA LYS A 834 -12.07 68.79 -3.81
C LYS A 834 -13.20 69.45 -3.00
N GLN A 835 -14.15 68.67 -2.50
CA GLN A 835 -15.29 69.19 -1.74
C GLN A 835 -15.06 69.31 -0.22
N ALA A 836 -14.17 68.49 0.37
CA ALA A 836 -14.03 68.34 1.83
C ALA A 836 -12.61 68.58 2.42
N GLY A 837 -11.66 69.09 1.64
CA GLY A 837 -10.29 69.37 2.11
C GLY A 837 -10.14 70.62 3.00
N SER A 838 -8.94 70.82 3.58
CA SER A 838 -8.52 72.04 4.30
C SER A 838 -8.64 73.29 3.41
N LEU A 839 -8.83 74.48 4.01
CA LEU A 839 -8.98 75.76 3.30
C LEU A 839 -7.85 76.03 2.27
N ALA A 840 -6.66 75.43 2.46
CA ALA A 840 -5.54 75.55 1.51
C ALA A 840 -5.75 74.84 0.15
N VAL A 841 -6.65 73.85 0.06
CA VAL A 841 -6.83 73.00 -1.13
C VAL A 841 -8.30 72.93 -1.57
N ARG A 842 -9.23 73.42 -0.74
CA ARG A 842 -10.67 73.43 -1.01
C ARG A 842 -11.05 74.55 -1.97
N ASP A 843 -12.09 74.31 -2.77
CA ASP A 843 -12.71 75.36 -3.56
C ASP A 843 -13.39 76.42 -2.67
N LEU A 844 -12.88 77.65 -2.71
CA LEU A 844 -13.32 78.77 -1.88
C LEU A 844 -14.57 79.49 -2.42
N SER A 845 -15.00 79.15 -3.65
CA SER A 845 -16.13 79.81 -4.33
C SER A 845 -17.44 79.69 -3.55
N ASN A 846 -17.58 78.66 -2.72
CA ASN A 846 -18.75 78.44 -1.86
C ASN A 846 -18.64 79.14 -0.48
N LEU A 847 -17.49 79.71 -0.14
CA LEU A 847 -17.21 80.33 1.17
C LEU A 847 -17.07 81.86 1.09
N VAL A 848 -16.63 82.41 -0.04
CA VAL A 848 -16.59 83.86 -0.27
C VAL A 848 -17.82 84.28 -1.05
N LYS A 849 -18.71 85.04 -0.41
CA LYS A 849 -19.92 85.55 -1.07
C LYS A 849 -19.62 86.85 -1.82
N PRO A 850 -20.40 87.21 -2.86
CA PRO A 850 -20.23 88.48 -3.57
C PRO A 850 -20.32 89.71 -2.66
N GLU A 851 -21.08 89.63 -1.57
CA GLU A 851 -21.23 90.71 -0.56
C GLU A 851 -19.95 90.96 0.26
N ASP A 852 -19.02 90.00 0.31
CA ASP A 852 -17.75 90.13 1.03
C ASP A 852 -16.63 90.72 0.15
N ILE A 853 -16.89 90.95 -1.15
CA ILE A 853 -15.93 91.51 -2.09
C ILE A 853 -16.38 92.92 -2.48
N ILE A 854 -15.71 93.94 -1.93
CA ILE A 854 -15.89 95.33 -2.36
C ILE A 854 -14.91 95.59 -3.49
N SER A 855 -15.46 95.88 -4.68
CA SER A 855 -14.71 96.35 -5.84
C SER A 855 -15.24 97.73 -6.24
N SER A 856 -14.39 98.73 -6.16
CA SER A 856 -14.65 100.07 -6.73
C SER A 856 -13.41 100.53 -7.50
N GLU A 857 -13.52 101.63 -8.24
CA GLU A 857 -12.39 102.20 -8.97
C GLU A 857 -11.16 102.44 -8.08
N HIS A 858 -11.37 102.69 -6.78
CA HIS A 858 -10.30 103.01 -5.85
C HIS A 858 -10.04 101.95 -4.78
N LEU A 859 -10.94 100.99 -4.55
CA LEU A 859 -10.80 99.96 -3.51
C LEU A 859 -10.79 98.55 -4.12
N THR A 860 -9.83 97.75 -3.68
CA THR A 860 -9.70 96.33 -4.02
C THR A 860 -9.80 95.49 -2.76
N THR A 861 -10.56 94.40 -2.82
CA THR A 861 -10.61 93.39 -1.75
C THR A 861 -9.74 92.19 -2.12
N LEU A 862 -8.81 91.83 -1.25
CA LEU A 862 -7.96 90.63 -1.35
C LEU A 862 -8.47 89.55 -0.39
N VAL A 863 -8.34 88.29 -0.79
CA VAL A 863 -8.65 87.14 0.05
C VAL A 863 -7.33 86.56 0.56
N ALA A 864 -7.19 86.43 1.88
CA ALA A 864 -6.01 85.90 2.53
C ALA A 864 -6.36 84.67 3.39
N ILE A 865 -5.58 83.60 3.26
CA ILE A 865 -5.64 82.43 4.13
C ILE A 865 -4.45 82.52 5.08
N VAL A 866 -4.73 82.57 6.37
CA VAL A 866 -3.72 82.78 7.41
C VAL A 866 -3.73 81.58 8.34
N SER A 867 -2.56 81.01 8.62
CA SER A 867 -2.42 79.96 9.62
C SER A 867 -2.85 80.48 10.99
N LYS A 868 -3.59 79.67 11.75
CA LYS A 868 -4.12 80.04 13.06
C LYS A 868 -3.02 80.43 14.06
N TYR A 869 -1.82 79.85 13.93
CA TYR A 869 -0.68 80.18 14.77
C TYR A 869 -0.20 81.62 14.58
N SER A 870 -0.25 82.14 13.36
CA SER A 870 0.28 83.47 13.00
C SER A 870 -0.80 84.55 12.96
N GLN A 871 -2.05 84.22 13.31
CA GLN A 871 -3.21 85.10 13.15
C GLN A 871 -3.12 86.40 13.94
N LYS A 872 -2.62 86.36 15.19
CA LYS A 872 -2.46 87.55 16.04
C LYS A 872 -1.36 88.48 15.52
N ASP A 873 -0.24 87.92 15.11
CA ASP A 873 0.91 88.66 14.60
C ASP A 873 0.59 89.25 13.21
N TRP A 874 -0.18 88.51 12.41
CA TRP A 874 -0.70 88.99 11.13
C TRP A 874 -1.64 90.18 11.31
N LEU A 875 -2.67 90.09 12.16
CA LEU A 875 -3.60 91.22 12.37
C LEU A 875 -2.89 92.47 12.91
N SER A 876 -1.99 92.31 13.89
CA SER A 876 -1.29 93.44 14.50
C SER A 876 -0.28 94.11 13.56
N SER A 877 0.36 93.35 12.68
CA SER A 877 1.30 93.90 11.71
C SER A 877 0.56 94.50 10.50
N TYR A 878 -0.44 93.80 9.96
CA TYR A 878 -1.04 94.15 8.66
C TYR A 878 -2.09 95.26 8.72
N GLU A 879 -2.85 95.43 9.82
CA GLU A 879 -3.80 96.55 9.95
C GLU A 879 -3.11 97.92 10.09
N THR A 880 -1.81 97.94 10.41
CA THR A 880 -1.02 99.18 10.51
C THR A 880 -0.30 99.59 9.22
N LEU A 881 -0.33 98.76 8.16
CA LEU A 881 0.47 98.96 6.95
C LEU A 881 0.10 100.22 6.17
N THR A 882 -1.18 100.57 6.13
CA THR A 882 -1.65 101.87 5.64
C THR A 882 -2.83 102.31 6.49
N THR A 883 -3.09 103.62 6.53
CA THR A 883 -4.09 104.22 7.44
C THR A 883 -5.53 103.79 7.14
N TYR A 884 -5.77 103.06 6.05
CA TYR A 884 -7.10 102.76 5.50
C TYR A 884 -7.21 101.30 5.01
N VAL A 885 -6.81 100.34 5.84
CA VAL A 885 -7.03 98.88 5.63
C VAL A 885 -8.11 98.39 6.57
N SER A 886 -9.08 97.63 6.06
CA SER A 886 -10.10 96.94 6.87
C SER A 886 -10.05 95.43 6.60
N SER A 887 -9.94 94.62 7.64
CA SER A 887 -9.94 93.15 7.55
C SER A 887 -11.23 92.55 8.14
N LYS A 888 -11.78 91.51 7.50
CA LYS A 888 -12.97 90.77 7.98
C LYS A 888 -12.70 89.27 7.87
N LYS A 889 -12.89 88.52 8.95
CA LYS A 889 -12.79 87.04 8.94
C LYS A 889 -14.07 86.43 8.37
N LEU A 890 -13.96 85.57 7.37
CA LEU A 890 -15.08 84.90 6.72
C LEU A 890 -15.32 83.48 7.23
N HIS A 891 -14.25 82.68 7.34
CA HIS A 891 -14.33 81.29 7.76
C HIS A 891 -13.06 80.87 8.51
N GLU A 892 -13.15 79.88 9.38
CA GLU A 892 -12.00 79.34 10.11
C GLU A 892 -12.17 77.82 10.21
N ASP A 893 -11.16 77.07 9.77
CA ASP A 893 -11.05 75.64 10.02
C ASP A 893 -10.06 75.38 11.17
N ASN A 894 -9.70 74.11 11.41
CA ASN A 894 -8.82 73.76 12.54
C ASN A 894 -7.39 74.31 12.39
N GLU A 895 -6.93 74.61 11.16
CA GLU A 895 -5.54 75.00 10.88
C GLU A 895 -5.42 76.43 10.33
N TYR A 896 -6.41 76.91 9.58
CA TYR A 896 -6.38 78.19 8.86
C TYR A 896 -7.63 79.03 9.07
N ALA A 897 -7.47 80.34 8.96
CA ALA A 897 -8.54 81.32 8.93
C ALA A 897 -8.52 82.08 7.59
N LEU A 898 -9.71 82.21 6.99
CA LEU A 898 -9.95 82.95 5.75
C LEU A 898 -10.40 84.37 6.07
N TYR A 899 -9.70 85.35 5.51
CA TYR A 899 -9.96 86.78 5.66
C TYR A 899 -10.18 87.46 4.31
N THR A 900 -11.05 88.46 4.29
CA THR A 900 -11.11 89.49 3.24
C THR A 900 -10.48 90.76 3.77
N VAL A 901 -9.57 91.35 2.98
CA VAL A 901 -8.88 92.59 3.30
C VAL A 901 -9.19 93.62 2.22
N THR A 902 -9.88 94.70 2.58
CA THR A 902 -10.22 95.78 1.67
C THR A 902 -9.28 96.96 1.88
N LEU A 903 -8.67 97.41 0.80
CA LEU A 903 -7.67 98.48 0.80
C LEU A 903 -7.67 99.24 -0.55
N PHE A 904 -6.96 100.35 -0.65
CA PHE A 904 -6.89 101.12 -1.91
C PHE A 904 -6.14 100.36 -3.01
N SER A 905 -6.66 100.37 -4.24
CA SER A 905 -6.11 99.59 -5.37
C SER A 905 -4.62 99.88 -5.63
N ARG A 906 -4.16 101.12 -5.38
CA ARG A 906 -2.74 101.51 -5.50
C ARG A 906 -1.81 100.79 -4.50
N ASP A 907 -2.35 100.35 -3.37
CA ASP A 907 -1.61 99.72 -2.27
C ASP A 907 -1.70 98.18 -2.34
N ALA A 908 -2.49 97.62 -3.26
CA ALA A 908 -2.75 96.18 -3.37
C ALA A 908 -1.53 95.37 -3.80
N ASP A 909 -0.73 95.89 -4.73
CA ASP A 909 0.48 95.19 -5.16
C ASP A 909 1.56 95.19 -4.08
N ASN A 910 1.69 96.29 -3.33
CA ASN A 910 2.55 96.34 -2.14
C ASN A 910 2.10 95.34 -1.06
N PHE A 911 0.79 95.16 -0.89
CA PHE A 911 0.23 94.16 0.02
C PHE A 911 0.58 92.72 -0.38
N ARG A 912 0.61 92.42 -1.69
CA ARG A 912 0.95 91.09 -2.21
C ARG A 912 2.45 90.75 -2.15
N LEU A 913 3.32 91.76 -2.25
CA LEU A 913 4.75 91.56 -2.52
C LEU A 913 5.66 91.59 -1.29
N ARG A 914 5.17 91.86 -0.07
CA ARG A 914 5.99 91.84 1.15
C ARG A 914 5.94 90.47 1.84
N PRO A 915 7.01 89.64 1.77
CA PRO A 915 7.00 88.25 2.23
C PRO A 915 7.42 88.08 3.71
N GLU A 916 7.65 89.17 4.45
CA GLU A 916 8.46 89.11 5.68
C GLU A 916 7.78 88.55 6.95
N ASN A 917 6.64 87.85 6.87
CA ASN A 917 6.07 87.16 8.05
C ASN A 917 5.26 85.89 7.71
N PHE A 918 5.68 85.11 6.70
CA PHE A 918 5.00 83.85 6.37
C PHE A 918 5.98 82.72 5.97
N GLN A 919 6.42 81.95 6.95
CA GLN A 919 6.62 80.51 6.80
C GLN A 919 5.61 79.77 7.66
#